data_AF-A0A7K1W793-F1
#
_entry.id   AF-A0A7K1W793-F1
#
_cell.length_a   1.000
_cell.length_b   1.000
_cell.length_c   1.000
_cell.angle_alpha   90.00
_cell.angle_beta   90.00
_cell.angle_gamma   90.00
#
_symmetry.space_group_name_H-M   'P 1'
#
loop_
_entity.id
_entity.type
_entity.pdbx_description
1 polymer ?
#
loop_
_entity_poly.entity_id
_entity_poly.type
_entity_poly.pdbx_seq_one_letter_code
_entity_poly.pdbx_strand_id
1 'polypeptide(L)'
;MAAGRRAARQGARRVSPERISDAVERLRHIVASVLELDLAEVGAEASFHRDLKMDSLEKVEFAARVEWAFGVALSDEEASAIDSALAAAVLLDARSSLRAGAGAGVGVGAAASGPALASAPGGARSAAGPPAPPPSGPSSPTPLLPAPAQRPAASSPAGLRSEPSPAASSSPALSPRASSSPVPAQRSAEPAPAGLRLAPAPAVPPSPAPPLPGLSSPQAARPATAPAPTGSALTTGGGRTTGIDPSTAIDLVERLTGRHLAVGRGDRTAYLDPDLGAVSYRALHEAARGYAGALRAHGVAPGARALVVAEDSAATVAAVLGLWWHGCVPVPVSPMLGEAGLALVATDCAAEVIHLDTAPTDPPAGTVLLTGDAVRTGIRIGHPNAANRPDLARPSTGHLPGRTALIQYTSGSTGRPKGVRHATSAITAMLDGFGGLLALRADDTVLSTARMSFGYGFGSSVLCALDAGATTALIRGAVDPHTVRAALRRHRPTVLCSVPRLYAALLDTLRPGDDAVAALRLCLTAGENCPADLNRRIQDVFGAPVMNCLGATEVMHVVVATPPDRPMPGRAGLAVPGATATVRDEHGRHVPDGTEGRLHIAGPTVALGYLDRPDADRITFADGGAYTGDLVRREADGALTHLCRADDLLNLGGYKVPPAEVEAVLRTVAGIRDCAVVGGLDPDGLECAVAFVVPETGADEETIRRALRAAVRAGLALYKRPARVEFVSTLPATATGKVAAYRLREQAS
;
A
#
# COMPACT_ATOMS: atom_id res chain seq x y z
N MET A 1 15.06 -16.15 -34.13
CA MET A 1 13.70 -15.75 -34.58
C MET A 1 13.74 -14.68 -35.69
N ALA A 2 14.29 -14.97 -36.88
CA ALA A 2 14.34 -13.98 -37.97
C ALA A 2 13.97 -14.52 -39.37
N ALA A 3 13.93 -15.84 -39.61
CA ALA A 3 13.59 -16.40 -40.92
C ALA A 3 12.14 -16.90 -41.06
N GLY A 4 11.36 -16.99 -39.97
CA GLY A 4 9.98 -17.51 -39.99
C GLY A 4 8.89 -16.50 -40.38
N ARG A 5 9.22 -15.22 -40.62
CA ARG A 5 8.22 -14.15 -40.83
C ARG A 5 7.74 -13.97 -42.28
N ARG A 6 8.24 -14.74 -43.25
CA ARG A 6 7.89 -14.57 -44.67
C ARG A 6 6.95 -15.63 -45.26
N ALA A 7 6.76 -16.77 -44.60
CA ALA A 7 5.85 -17.83 -45.08
C ALA A 7 4.46 -17.83 -44.43
N ALA A 8 4.21 -16.99 -43.41
CA ALA A 8 2.89 -16.86 -42.76
C ALA A 8 2.02 -15.72 -43.34
N ARG A 9 2.26 -15.31 -44.59
CA ARG A 9 1.52 -14.20 -45.27
C ARG A 9 0.55 -14.65 -46.35
N GLN A 10 0.37 -15.96 -46.57
CA GLN A 10 -0.62 -16.50 -47.50
C GLN A 10 -1.33 -17.68 -46.83
N GLY A 11 -2.37 -17.38 -46.03
CA GLY A 11 -3.18 -18.38 -45.34
C GLY A 11 -3.84 -17.94 -44.03
N ALA A 12 -3.44 -16.80 -43.45
CA ALA A 12 -4.17 -16.22 -42.32
C ALA A 12 -5.41 -15.48 -42.84
N ARG A 13 -6.61 -16.02 -42.62
CA ARG A 13 -7.85 -15.26 -42.76
C ARG A 13 -7.69 -13.97 -41.96
N ARG A 14 -7.73 -12.82 -42.65
CA ARG A 14 -7.82 -11.50 -42.00
C ARG A 14 -9.08 -11.51 -41.12
N VAL A 15 -8.88 -11.24 -39.82
CA VAL A 15 -9.94 -10.97 -38.85
C VAL A 15 -10.83 -9.85 -39.41
N SER A 16 -12.16 -10.01 -39.37
CA SER A 16 -13.07 -8.93 -39.76
C SER A 16 -13.23 -7.96 -38.58
N PRO A 17 -12.93 -6.66 -38.76
CA PRO A 17 -13.16 -5.63 -37.73
C PRO A 17 -14.58 -5.65 -37.14
N GLU A 18 -15.56 -6.07 -37.94
CA GLU A 18 -16.97 -6.23 -37.58
C GLU A 18 -17.19 -7.21 -36.41
N ARG A 19 -16.47 -8.34 -36.36
CA ARG A 19 -16.64 -9.34 -35.29
C ARG A 19 -16.17 -8.84 -33.93
N ILE A 20 -15.09 -8.06 -33.91
CA ILE A 20 -14.59 -7.42 -32.68
C ILE A 20 -15.56 -6.32 -32.27
N SER A 21 -16.10 -5.55 -33.22
CA SER A 21 -17.10 -4.50 -32.96
C SER A 21 -18.36 -5.05 -32.28
N ASP A 22 -18.92 -6.17 -32.78
CA ASP A 22 -20.12 -6.78 -32.18
C ASP A 22 -19.87 -7.33 -30.77
N ALA A 23 -18.70 -7.94 -30.56
CA ALA A 23 -18.29 -8.44 -29.24
C ALA A 23 -18.11 -7.28 -28.25
N VAL A 24 -17.45 -6.20 -28.67
CA VAL A 24 -17.29 -4.98 -27.87
C VAL A 24 -18.64 -4.43 -27.46
N GLU A 25 -19.62 -4.33 -28.36
CA GLU A 25 -20.93 -3.76 -28.01
C GLU A 25 -21.68 -4.62 -26.98
N ARG A 26 -21.67 -5.95 -27.15
CA ARG A 26 -22.24 -6.87 -26.15
C ARG A 26 -21.53 -6.75 -24.80
N LEU A 27 -20.20 -6.62 -24.80
CA LEU A 27 -19.41 -6.43 -23.58
C LEU A 27 -19.72 -5.09 -22.91
N ARG A 28 -19.88 -4.00 -23.67
CA ARG A 28 -20.31 -2.70 -23.15
C ARG A 28 -21.68 -2.80 -22.49
N HIS A 29 -22.62 -3.56 -23.06
CA HIS A 29 -23.91 -3.84 -22.40
C HIS A 29 -23.77 -4.61 -21.09
N ILE A 30 -22.87 -5.61 -21.03
CA ILE A 30 -22.59 -6.33 -19.78
C ILE A 30 -22.01 -5.35 -18.75
N VAL A 31 -21.03 -4.53 -19.12
CA VAL A 31 -20.46 -3.51 -18.22
C VAL A 31 -21.53 -2.53 -17.75
N ALA A 32 -22.34 -1.99 -18.66
CA ALA A 32 -23.42 -1.06 -18.33
C ALA A 32 -24.43 -1.70 -17.36
N SER A 33 -24.75 -2.98 -17.55
CA SER A 33 -25.66 -3.69 -16.66
C SER A 33 -25.05 -4.02 -15.29
N VAL A 34 -23.75 -4.35 -15.22
CA VAL A 34 -23.04 -4.60 -13.95
C VAL A 34 -22.90 -3.32 -13.15
N LEU A 35 -22.55 -2.22 -13.81
CA LEU A 35 -22.32 -0.93 -13.15
C LEU A 35 -23.59 -0.09 -12.99
N GLU A 36 -24.70 -0.56 -13.57
CA GLU A 36 -25.98 0.17 -13.69
C GLU A 36 -25.80 1.57 -14.29
N LEU A 37 -24.98 1.66 -15.34
CA LEU A 37 -24.70 2.89 -16.08
C LEU A 37 -25.52 2.96 -17.36
N ASP A 38 -25.70 4.17 -17.87
CA ASP A 38 -26.19 4.32 -19.23
C ASP A 38 -25.11 3.82 -20.20
N LEU A 39 -25.51 3.09 -21.24
CA LEU A 39 -24.58 2.52 -22.21
C LEU A 39 -23.69 3.59 -22.88
N ALA A 40 -24.21 4.81 -23.01
CA ALA A 40 -23.50 5.96 -23.55
C ALA A 40 -22.26 6.36 -22.70
N GLU A 41 -22.27 6.05 -21.40
CA GLU A 41 -21.17 6.34 -20.47
C GLU A 41 -20.06 5.26 -20.53
N VAL A 42 -20.36 4.10 -21.09
CA VAL A 42 -19.42 2.99 -21.19
C VAL A 42 -18.67 3.07 -22.51
N GLY A 43 -17.50 3.69 -22.54
CA GLY A 43 -16.59 3.66 -23.68
C GLY A 43 -15.99 2.27 -23.91
N ALA A 44 -15.70 1.91 -25.17
CA ALA A 44 -15.10 0.61 -25.50
C ALA A 44 -13.71 0.40 -24.87
N GLU A 45 -12.89 1.46 -24.84
CA GLU A 45 -11.54 1.49 -24.26
C GLU A 45 -11.52 2.01 -22.82
N ALA A 46 -12.69 2.37 -22.26
CA ALA A 46 -12.76 2.91 -20.92
C ALA A 46 -12.22 1.88 -19.93
N SER A 47 -11.19 2.28 -19.19
CA SER A 47 -10.60 1.45 -18.16
C SER A 47 -11.63 1.19 -17.07
N PHE A 48 -11.88 -0.07 -16.78
CA PHE A 48 -12.81 -0.51 -15.74
C PHE A 48 -12.47 0.16 -14.41
N HIS A 49 -11.19 0.13 -14.01
CA HIS A 49 -10.76 0.68 -12.73
C HIS A 49 -10.60 2.21 -12.74
N ARG A 50 -10.00 2.77 -13.80
CA ARG A 50 -9.64 4.19 -13.83
C ARG A 50 -10.80 5.07 -14.25
N ASP A 51 -11.53 4.69 -15.30
CA ASP A 51 -12.52 5.55 -15.94
C ASP A 51 -13.91 5.21 -15.41
N LEU A 52 -14.26 3.92 -15.38
CA LEU A 52 -15.58 3.46 -14.94
C LEU A 52 -15.68 3.25 -13.42
N LYS A 53 -14.53 3.27 -12.71
CA LYS A 53 -14.43 3.05 -11.27
C LYS A 53 -15.22 1.80 -10.85
N MET A 54 -14.95 0.70 -11.56
CA MET A 54 -15.44 -0.64 -11.29
C MET A 54 -14.67 -1.23 -10.10
N ASP A 55 -15.36 -1.79 -9.12
CA ASP A 55 -14.75 -2.47 -7.99
C ASP A 55 -14.44 -3.95 -8.25
N SER A 56 -13.88 -4.61 -7.24
CA SER A 56 -13.48 -6.02 -7.35
C SER A 56 -14.66 -6.97 -7.51
N LEU A 57 -15.77 -6.72 -6.82
CA LEU A 57 -16.97 -7.57 -6.91
C LEU A 57 -17.67 -7.36 -8.25
N GLU A 58 -17.80 -6.11 -8.70
CA GLU A 58 -18.30 -5.76 -10.02
C GLU A 58 -17.45 -6.40 -11.12
N LYS A 59 -16.12 -6.44 -10.97
CA LYS A 59 -15.23 -7.13 -11.94
C LYS A 59 -15.40 -8.65 -11.93
N VAL A 60 -15.57 -9.26 -10.76
CA VAL A 60 -15.88 -10.71 -10.64
C VAL A 60 -17.22 -11.02 -11.32
N GLU A 61 -18.24 -10.20 -11.07
CA GLU A 61 -19.55 -10.35 -11.71
C GLU A 61 -19.45 -10.15 -13.22
N PHE A 62 -18.72 -9.12 -13.68
CA PHE A 62 -18.46 -8.91 -15.09
C PHE A 62 -17.81 -10.14 -15.72
N ALA A 63 -16.75 -10.68 -15.12
CA ALA A 63 -16.07 -11.87 -15.63
C ALA A 63 -17.03 -13.07 -15.72
N ALA A 64 -17.84 -13.33 -14.68
CA ALA A 64 -18.83 -14.40 -14.67
C ALA A 64 -19.91 -14.21 -15.76
N ARG A 65 -20.38 -12.97 -15.98
CA ARG A 65 -21.33 -12.65 -17.05
C ARG A 65 -20.70 -12.80 -18.44
N VAL A 66 -19.41 -12.51 -18.60
CA VAL A 66 -18.67 -12.79 -19.84
C VAL A 66 -18.58 -14.29 -20.10
N GLU A 67 -18.19 -15.07 -19.10
CA GLU A 67 -18.13 -16.54 -19.21
C GLU A 67 -19.47 -17.13 -19.65
N TRP A 68 -20.56 -16.68 -19.03
CA TRP A 68 -21.92 -17.09 -19.37
C TRP A 68 -22.34 -16.63 -20.77
N ALA A 69 -22.17 -15.34 -21.11
CA ALA A 69 -22.65 -14.76 -22.37
C ALA A 69 -21.89 -15.26 -23.61
N PHE A 70 -20.64 -15.69 -23.43
CA PHE A 70 -19.76 -16.15 -24.51
C PHE A 70 -19.44 -17.65 -24.44
N GLY A 71 -19.92 -18.38 -23.42
CA GLY A 71 -19.69 -19.82 -23.28
C GLY A 71 -18.21 -20.19 -23.13
N VAL A 72 -17.47 -19.39 -22.37
CA VAL A 72 -16.03 -19.58 -22.13
C VAL A 72 -15.75 -19.70 -20.63
N ALA A 73 -14.61 -20.31 -20.27
CA ALA A 73 -14.08 -20.27 -18.91
C ALA A 73 -12.76 -19.47 -18.93
N LEU A 74 -12.72 -18.33 -18.27
CA LEU A 74 -11.54 -17.46 -18.21
C LEU A 74 -10.57 -18.01 -17.16
N SER A 75 -9.29 -18.11 -17.52
CA SER A 75 -8.24 -18.33 -16.53
C SER A 75 -8.05 -17.08 -15.66
N ASP A 76 -7.38 -17.23 -14.53
CA ASP A 76 -7.09 -16.11 -13.62
C ASP A 76 -6.26 -15.03 -14.30
N GLU A 77 -5.32 -15.42 -15.16
CA GLU A 77 -4.49 -14.52 -15.94
C GLU A 77 -5.32 -13.74 -16.96
N GLU A 78 -6.27 -14.41 -17.63
CA GLU A 78 -7.17 -13.78 -18.59
C GLU A 78 -8.16 -12.83 -17.91
N ALA A 79 -8.82 -13.26 -16.82
CA ALA A 79 -9.72 -12.42 -16.04
C ALA A 79 -8.99 -11.22 -15.41
N SER A 80 -7.75 -11.42 -14.96
CA SER A 80 -6.89 -10.35 -14.45
C SER A 80 -6.55 -9.33 -15.54
N ALA A 81 -6.22 -9.78 -16.75
CA ALA A 81 -5.79 -8.92 -17.87
C ALA A 81 -6.91 -8.10 -18.50
N ILE A 82 -8.17 -8.49 -18.28
CA ILE A 82 -9.32 -7.73 -18.77
C ILE A 82 -9.49 -6.46 -17.94
N ASP A 83 -9.27 -5.32 -18.58
CA ASP A 83 -9.38 -3.99 -17.99
C ASP A 83 -10.31 -3.04 -18.76
N SER A 84 -10.90 -3.49 -19.86
CA SER A 84 -11.81 -2.74 -20.73
C SER A 84 -12.68 -3.70 -21.55
N ALA A 85 -13.77 -3.20 -22.13
CA ALA A 85 -14.61 -3.99 -23.03
C ALA A 85 -13.84 -4.41 -24.29
N LEU A 86 -12.96 -3.53 -24.80
CA LEU A 86 -12.08 -3.85 -25.91
C LEU A 86 -11.07 -4.95 -25.55
N ALA A 87 -10.40 -4.87 -24.39
CA ALA A 87 -9.46 -5.91 -23.96
C ALA A 87 -10.13 -7.29 -23.86
N ALA A 88 -11.35 -7.34 -23.30
CA ALA A 88 -12.15 -8.57 -23.28
C ALA A 88 -12.46 -9.09 -24.69
N ALA A 89 -12.89 -8.22 -25.61
CA ALA A 89 -13.19 -8.61 -26.98
C ALA A 89 -11.98 -9.18 -27.72
N VAL A 90 -10.81 -8.53 -27.58
CA VAL A 90 -9.55 -8.97 -28.16
C VAL A 90 -9.13 -10.35 -27.63
N LEU A 91 -9.29 -10.56 -26.32
CA LEU A 91 -8.99 -11.84 -25.68
C LEU A 91 -9.90 -12.97 -26.19
N LEU A 92 -11.21 -12.71 -26.28
CA LEU A 92 -12.19 -13.67 -26.79
C LEU A 92 -11.94 -14.03 -28.26
N ASP A 93 -11.57 -13.04 -29.09
CA ASP A 93 -11.23 -13.28 -30.49
C ASP A 93 -9.98 -14.14 -30.64
N ALA A 94 -8.92 -13.85 -29.87
CA ALA A 94 -7.68 -14.63 -29.85
C ALA A 94 -7.95 -16.11 -29.49
N ARG A 95 -8.83 -16.36 -28.51
CA ARG A 95 -9.27 -17.72 -28.15
C ARG A 95 -10.04 -18.42 -29.26
N SER A 96 -10.96 -17.71 -29.92
CA SER A 96 -11.75 -18.27 -31.02
C SER A 96 -10.85 -18.69 -32.19
N SER A 97 -9.81 -17.91 -32.45
CA SER A 97 -8.81 -18.18 -33.49
C SER A 97 -7.93 -19.38 -33.16
N LEU A 98 -7.52 -19.55 -31.88
CA LEU A 98 -6.77 -20.73 -31.43
C LEU A 98 -7.60 -22.03 -31.51
N ARG A 99 -8.89 -21.97 -31.15
CA ARG A 99 -9.80 -23.12 -31.26
C ARG A 99 -10.08 -23.51 -32.72
N ALA A 100 -10.25 -22.52 -33.61
CA ALA A 100 -10.42 -22.76 -35.04
C ALA A 100 -9.15 -23.33 -35.70
N GLY A 101 -7.96 -22.92 -35.24
CA GLY A 101 -6.67 -23.47 -35.69
C GLY A 101 -6.41 -24.90 -35.21
N ALA A 102 -6.82 -25.24 -33.97
CA ALA A 102 -6.71 -26.60 -33.43
C ALA A 102 -7.73 -27.57 -34.07
N GLY A 103 -8.92 -27.08 -34.47
CA GLY A 103 -9.94 -27.86 -35.17
C GLY A 103 -9.66 -28.13 -36.65
N ALA A 104 -8.73 -27.40 -37.27
CA ALA A 104 -8.33 -27.61 -38.67
C ALA A 104 -7.29 -28.73 -38.87
N GLY A 105 -6.93 -29.43 -37.78
CA GLY A 105 -5.87 -30.44 -37.74
C GLY A 105 -6.32 -31.84 -37.31
N VAL A 106 -7.60 -32.23 -37.44
CA VAL A 106 -8.01 -33.65 -37.39
C VAL A 106 -9.24 -33.82 -38.28
N GLY A 107 -9.02 -34.30 -39.51
CA GLY A 107 -10.10 -34.85 -40.33
C GLY A 107 -10.16 -36.36 -40.13
N VAL A 108 -11.23 -36.87 -39.49
CA VAL A 108 -11.72 -38.24 -39.72
C VAL A 108 -13.26 -38.26 -39.62
N GLY A 109 -13.85 -39.03 -40.53
CA GLY A 109 -15.27 -39.17 -40.83
C GLY A 109 -16.22 -39.49 -39.67
N ALA A 110 -17.47 -39.13 -39.92
CA ALA A 110 -18.64 -39.42 -39.12
C ALA A 110 -18.92 -40.94 -39.02
N ALA A 111 -19.28 -41.40 -37.81
CA ALA A 111 -20.23 -42.49 -37.61
C ALA A 111 -20.81 -42.42 -36.19
N ALA A 112 -22.07 -42.83 -36.07
CA ALA A 112 -22.97 -42.63 -34.94
C ALA A 112 -22.79 -43.65 -33.77
N SER A 113 -23.65 -43.46 -32.76
CA SER A 113 -24.13 -44.39 -31.70
C SER A 113 -23.38 -44.54 -30.36
N GLY A 114 -24.06 -44.13 -29.28
CA GLY A 114 -24.38 -45.01 -28.12
C GLY A 114 -23.39 -45.09 -26.94
N PRO A 115 -23.83 -44.93 -25.67
CA PRO A 115 -22.97 -44.94 -24.49
C PRO A 115 -22.89 -46.33 -23.83
N ALA A 116 -21.76 -46.68 -23.20
CA ALA A 116 -21.68 -47.45 -21.93
C ALA A 116 -20.24 -47.85 -21.52
N LEU A 117 -19.95 -47.54 -20.25
CA LEU A 117 -19.29 -48.38 -19.21
C LEU A 117 -17.93 -49.09 -19.44
N ALA A 118 -17.00 -48.67 -18.58
CA ALA A 118 -16.21 -49.46 -17.63
C ALA A 118 -14.92 -50.19 -18.05
N SER A 119 -14.01 -50.17 -17.06
CA SER A 119 -12.86 -51.06 -16.77
C SER A 119 -11.46 -50.69 -17.30
N ALA A 120 -10.57 -50.47 -16.34
CA ALA A 120 -9.10 -50.40 -16.43
C ALA A 120 -8.50 -51.83 -16.55
N PRO A 121 -7.20 -52.13 -16.29
CA PRO A 121 -5.94 -51.35 -16.35
C PRO A 121 -4.79 -52.12 -17.08
N GLY A 122 -3.60 -51.53 -17.14
CA GLY A 122 -2.32 -52.22 -17.39
C GLY A 122 -1.67 -51.83 -18.73
N GLY A 123 -0.36 -51.65 -18.85
CA GLY A 123 0.76 -51.77 -17.93
C GLY A 123 2.06 -51.46 -18.70
N ALA A 124 3.11 -51.10 -17.95
CA ALA A 124 4.54 -51.37 -18.18
C ALA A 124 5.15 -51.03 -19.57
N ARG A 125 6.14 -50.13 -19.74
CA ARG A 125 7.52 -50.03 -19.21
C ARG A 125 8.48 -50.04 -20.42
N SER A 126 9.67 -49.46 -20.18
CA SER A 126 10.93 -49.59 -20.93
C SER A 126 11.16 -48.51 -22.01
N ALA A 127 12.23 -47.70 -22.08
CA ALA A 127 13.53 -47.47 -21.42
C ALA A 127 14.62 -47.37 -22.52
N ALA A 128 15.51 -46.37 -22.36
CA ALA A 128 16.89 -46.24 -22.88
C ALA A 128 17.10 -46.31 -24.42
N GLY A 129 17.96 -45.54 -25.08
CA GLY A 129 19.07 -44.67 -24.71
C GLY A 129 19.74 -44.10 -26.00
N PRO A 130 20.85 -43.32 -25.88
CA PRO A 130 21.46 -42.43 -26.90
C PRO A 130 22.54 -43.17 -27.75
N PRO A 131 23.41 -42.61 -28.68
CA PRO A 131 24.24 -41.37 -28.56
C PRO A 131 24.75 -40.58 -29.83
N ALA A 132 25.17 -39.31 -29.60
CA ALA A 132 26.40 -38.56 -30.03
C ALA A 132 26.74 -38.24 -31.56
N PRO A 133 27.82 -37.46 -31.90
CA PRO A 133 27.77 -36.17 -32.65
C PRO A 133 28.76 -36.10 -33.90
N PRO A 134 29.50 -34.99 -34.17
CA PRO A 134 29.33 -33.88 -35.14
C PRO A 134 30.27 -33.96 -36.38
N PRO A 135 30.46 -32.89 -37.22
CA PRO A 135 31.60 -31.96 -37.04
C PRO A 135 31.42 -30.50 -37.59
N SER A 136 32.53 -29.78 -37.71
CA SER A 136 32.81 -28.35 -37.45
C SER A 136 33.33 -27.49 -38.64
N GLY A 137 33.00 -26.17 -38.62
CA GLY A 137 33.79 -24.98 -39.06
C GLY A 137 34.05 -24.71 -40.57
N PRO A 138 34.71 -23.59 -40.96
CA PRO A 138 34.65 -22.18 -40.51
C PRO A 138 34.57 -21.16 -41.71
N SER A 139 34.54 -19.83 -41.47
CA SER A 139 35.31 -18.76 -42.19
C SER A 139 34.72 -17.32 -42.07
N SER A 140 35.58 -16.34 -41.78
CA SER A 140 35.41 -14.89 -41.98
C SER A 140 36.16 -14.45 -43.25
N PRO A 141 35.94 -13.22 -43.82
CA PRO A 141 36.77 -12.05 -43.44
C PRO A 141 36.13 -10.64 -43.61
N THR A 142 36.74 -9.62 -42.98
CA THR A 142 36.63 -8.14 -43.20
C THR A 142 37.76 -7.67 -44.16
N PRO A 143 38.03 -6.38 -44.54
CA PRO A 143 37.42 -5.05 -44.26
C PRO A 143 37.30 -4.10 -45.49
N LEU A 144 36.81 -2.84 -45.35
CA LEU A 144 37.36 -1.61 -45.98
C LEU A 144 36.58 -0.31 -45.63
N LEU A 145 37.34 0.77 -45.40
CA LEU A 145 37.00 2.21 -45.27
C LEU A 145 37.62 2.96 -46.49
N PRO A 146 37.15 4.17 -46.88
CA PRO A 146 37.70 5.44 -46.35
C PRO A 146 36.73 6.66 -46.27
N ALA A 147 37.17 7.72 -45.55
CA ALA A 147 36.59 9.09 -45.39
C ALA A 147 37.08 10.06 -46.52
N PRO A 148 36.98 11.43 -46.50
CA PRO A 148 36.50 12.41 -45.49
C PRO A 148 35.81 13.73 -46.03
N ALA A 149 35.74 14.78 -45.18
CA ALA A 149 35.50 16.25 -45.41
C ALA A 149 34.03 16.77 -45.31
N GLN A 150 33.66 17.91 -44.71
CA GLN A 150 34.35 19.15 -44.28
C GLN A 150 33.44 19.98 -43.31
N ARG A 151 34.03 20.80 -42.42
CA ARG A 151 33.45 21.95 -41.68
C ARG A 151 33.98 23.26 -42.30
N PRO A 152 33.34 24.45 -42.13
CA PRO A 152 33.81 25.43 -41.12
C PRO A 152 32.67 26.31 -40.49
N ALA A 153 32.79 26.69 -39.20
CA ALA A 153 33.14 28.01 -38.60
C ALA A 153 32.02 29.08 -38.64
N ALA A 154 31.42 29.52 -37.51
CA ALA A 154 31.87 30.45 -36.47
C ALA A 154 31.83 31.95 -36.86
N SER A 155 30.95 32.75 -36.23
CA SER A 155 31.14 34.21 -36.02
C SER A 155 30.08 34.81 -35.06
N SER A 156 30.55 35.34 -33.93
CA SER A 156 30.05 36.57 -33.26
C SER A 156 31.15 37.64 -33.47
N PRO A 157 30.88 38.98 -33.44
CA PRO A 157 30.72 39.70 -32.15
C PRO A 157 29.90 41.04 -32.15
N ALA A 158 29.52 41.45 -30.93
CA ALA A 158 29.49 42.81 -30.32
C ALA A 158 28.65 43.99 -30.89
N GLY A 159 27.89 44.65 -29.98
CA GLY A 159 28.01 46.12 -29.81
C GLY A 159 26.76 47.01 -29.62
N LEU A 160 26.36 47.22 -28.34
CA LEU A 160 26.07 48.51 -27.65
C LEU A 160 24.84 49.43 -27.94
N ARG A 161 24.38 50.04 -26.82
CA ARG A 161 23.50 51.22 -26.54
C ARG A 161 22.00 50.88 -26.37
N SER A 162 21.23 51.37 -25.39
CA SER A 162 21.38 52.32 -24.26
C SER A 162 20.03 52.36 -23.50
N GLU A 163 20.05 52.47 -22.16
CA GLU A 163 18.94 52.77 -21.22
C GLU A 163 18.34 54.22 -21.39
N PRO A 164 17.30 54.72 -20.64
CA PRO A 164 16.48 54.17 -19.52
C PRO A 164 14.93 54.50 -19.52
N SER A 165 14.23 53.95 -18.50
CA SER A 165 13.08 54.52 -17.71
C SER A 165 11.61 54.42 -18.20
N PRO A 166 10.66 54.15 -17.28
CA PRO A 166 9.35 54.80 -17.31
C PRO A 166 8.94 55.47 -15.98
N ALA A 167 8.31 56.64 -16.10
CA ALA A 167 7.67 57.39 -15.03
C ALA A 167 6.14 57.20 -15.02
N ALA A 168 5.62 57.17 -13.79
CA ALA A 168 4.29 57.47 -13.25
C ALA A 168 3.09 57.86 -14.17
N SER A 169 1.90 57.32 -13.84
CA SER A 169 0.67 58.08 -13.53
C SER A 169 -0.43 57.10 -13.05
N SER A 170 -0.87 57.18 -11.78
CA SER A 170 -2.05 57.88 -11.23
C SER A 170 -3.35 57.04 -11.19
N SER A 171 -3.80 56.73 -9.98
CA SER A 171 -5.16 56.28 -9.63
C SER A 171 -6.23 57.36 -9.89
N PRO A 172 -7.53 57.02 -9.87
CA PRO A 172 -8.29 57.18 -8.62
C PRO A 172 -9.36 56.11 -8.33
N ALA A 173 -9.93 56.24 -7.12
CA ALA A 173 -10.78 55.34 -6.35
C ALA A 173 -12.24 55.15 -6.84
N LEU A 174 -12.91 54.10 -6.33
CA LEU A 174 -14.32 54.10 -5.87
C LEU A 174 -14.66 52.81 -5.09
N SER A 175 -15.45 52.99 -4.01
CA SER A 175 -15.90 52.03 -2.98
C SER A 175 -16.83 50.88 -3.49
N PRO A 176 -17.22 49.92 -2.63
CA PRO A 176 -18.48 50.08 -1.88
C PRO A 176 -18.52 49.52 -0.44
N ARG A 177 -19.64 49.88 0.21
CA ARG A 177 -20.06 49.74 1.62
C ARG A 177 -20.37 48.32 2.10
N ALA A 178 -20.38 48.21 3.42
CA ALA A 178 -20.75 47.08 4.27
C ALA A 178 -22.26 46.97 4.61
N SER A 179 -22.67 45.78 5.07
CA SER A 179 -23.67 45.47 6.12
C SER A 179 -23.74 43.93 6.29
N SER A 180 -23.87 43.27 7.44
CA SER A 180 -23.99 43.60 8.87
C SER A 180 -24.01 42.27 9.66
N SER A 181 -23.36 42.23 10.83
CA SER A 181 -23.31 41.11 11.81
C SER A 181 -24.66 40.92 12.57
N PRO A 182 -24.84 39.97 13.54
CA PRO A 182 -24.12 39.97 14.83
C PRO A 182 -23.83 38.62 15.53
N VAL A 183 -22.74 38.63 16.31
CA VAL A 183 -22.40 37.72 17.42
C VAL A 183 -22.67 38.48 18.73
N PRO A 184 -23.22 37.86 19.80
CA PRO A 184 -23.51 38.56 21.05
C PRO A 184 -22.30 38.65 21.99
N ALA A 185 -22.33 39.73 22.79
CA ALA A 185 -21.28 40.26 23.65
C ALA A 185 -21.16 39.59 25.03
N GLN A 186 -19.99 39.72 25.66
CA GLN A 186 -19.84 39.75 27.11
C GLN A 186 -18.99 40.96 27.55
N ARG A 187 -19.45 41.57 28.65
CA ARG A 187 -19.01 42.85 29.24
C ARG A 187 -17.81 42.69 30.18
N SER A 188 -17.06 43.79 30.31
CA SER A 188 -15.93 44.03 31.22
C SER A 188 -16.34 44.61 32.59
N ALA A 189 -15.38 44.55 33.54
CA ALA A 189 -15.09 45.41 34.72
C ALA A 189 -15.08 44.63 36.05
N GLU A 190 -14.15 44.73 37.02
CA GLU A 190 -12.82 45.34 37.24
C GLU A 190 -12.31 44.81 38.65
N PRO A 191 -11.33 45.39 39.40
CA PRO A 191 -10.04 44.76 39.75
C PRO A 191 -9.85 44.23 41.21
N ALA A 192 -8.65 43.66 41.44
CA ALA A 192 -8.14 42.93 42.62
C ALA A 192 -7.85 43.75 43.89
N PRO A 193 -7.46 43.08 45.00
CA PRO A 193 -6.37 43.55 45.86
C PRO A 193 -5.27 42.49 46.14
N ALA A 194 -4.14 43.00 46.64
CA ALA A 194 -2.82 42.38 46.73
C ALA A 194 -2.48 41.63 48.05
N GLY A 195 -1.37 40.87 48.02
CA GLY A 195 -0.64 40.28 49.17
C GLY A 195 -0.62 38.74 49.13
N LEU A 196 0.46 37.97 49.24
CA LEU A 196 1.78 38.13 49.85
C LEU A 196 2.80 37.23 49.09
N ARG A 197 4.05 37.67 48.95
CA ARG A 197 5.19 36.85 48.49
C ARG A 197 5.85 36.14 49.69
N LEU A 198 6.19 34.86 49.53
CA LEU A 198 7.19 34.15 50.33
C LEU A 198 8.06 33.26 49.42
N ALA A 199 9.36 33.32 49.64
CA ALA A 199 10.44 32.73 48.84
C ALA A 199 10.60 31.20 49.04
N PRO A 200 11.35 30.48 48.17
CA PRO A 200 11.45 29.01 48.22
C PRO A 200 12.58 28.53 49.15
N ALA A 201 12.38 27.36 49.77
CA ALA A 201 13.40 26.63 50.55
C ALA A 201 13.73 25.27 49.88
N PRO A 202 14.94 24.70 50.08
CA PRO A 202 15.55 23.72 49.19
C PRO A 202 15.24 22.25 49.53
N ALA A 203 15.46 21.38 48.54
CA ALA A 203 15.25 19.93 48.58
C ALA A 203 16.28 19.18 49.44
N VAL A 204 15.83 18.10 50.09
CA VAL A 204 16.63 17.13 50.87
C VAL A 204 16.34 15.71 50.35
N PRO A 205 17.34 14.83 50.15
CA PRO A 205 17.14 13.47 49.62
C PRO A 205 16.89 12.43 50.74
N PRO A 206 16.25 11.28 50.46
CA PRO A 206 16.06 10.23 51.46
C PRO A 206 17.23 9.23 51.50
N SER A 207 17.54 8.75 52.71
CA SER A 207 18.51 7.69 53.03
C SER A 207 17.77 6.42 53.50
N PRO A 208 18.31 5.19 53.30
CA PRO A 208 17.61 3.93 53.57
C PRO A 208 17.90 3.36 54.98
N ALA A 209 16.98 2.53 55.48
CA ALA A 209 17.06 1.83 56.78
C ALA A 209 16.93 0.28 56.59
N PRO A 210 17.35 -0.55 57.57
CA PRO A 210 18.12 -1.80 57.38
C PRO A 210 17.31 -3.12 57.42
N PRO A 211 17.93 -4.32 57.21
CA PRO A 211 17.22 -5.59 57.10
C PRO A 211 17.08 -6.33 58.45
N LEU A 212 16.07 -7.21 58.54
CA LEU A 212 15.88 -8.17 59.64
C LEU A 212 16.03 -9.64 59.16
N PRO A 213 16.38 -10.57 60.07
CA PRO A 213 17.05 -11.83 59.73
C PRO A 213 16.12 -13.05 59.62
N GLY A 214 16.67 -14.12 59.04
CA GLY A 214 15.98 -15.36 58.70
C GLY A 214 15.66 -16.32 59.85
N LEU A 215 14.85 -17.32 59.51
CA LEU A 215 14.59 -18.51 60.30
C LEU A 215 14.62 -19.75 59.38
N SER A 216 15.31 -20.78 59.88
CA SER A 216 15.56 -22.07 59.23
C SER A 216 14.66 -23.18 59.79
N SER A 217 14.54 -24.27 59.00
CA SER A 217 14.30 -25.70 59.35
C SER A 217 12.87 -26.26 59.15
N PRO A 218 12.66 -27.60 59.03
CA PRO A 218 13.34 -28.58 58.16
C PRO A 218 12.40 -29.62 57.46
N GLN A 219 13.03 -30.47 56.63
CA GLN A 219 12.62 -31.68 55.87
C GLN A 219 11.59 -32.68 56.45
N ALA A 220 10.81 -33.29 55.53
CA ALA A 220 10.59 -34.75 55.27
C ALA A 220 9.26 -34.94 54.49
N ALA A 221 8.99 -35.86 53.55
CA ALA A 221 9.69 -36.94 52.85
C ALA A 221 8.90 -37.24 51.53
N ARG A 222 9.60 -37.78 50.51
CA ARG A 222 9.06 -38.30 49.22
C ARG A 222 8.79 -39.83 49.32
N PRO A 223 7.91 -40.45 48.50
CA PRO A 223 8.26 -40.95 47.13
C PRO A 223 7.06 -40.93 46.14
N ALA A 224 7.05 -41.22 44.84
CA ALA A 224 7.94 -41.52 43.69
C ALA A 224 7.04 -41.25 42.44
N THR A 225 7.50 -40.74 41.29
CA THR A 225 7.93 -41.51 40.09
C THR A 225 8.47 -40.56 38.98
N ALA A 226 9.39 -41.06 38.15
CA ALA A 226 10.24 -40.36 37.14
C ALA A 226 9.60 -40.22 35.73
N PRO A 227 10.31 -39.71 34.69
CA PRO A 227 11.07 -38.45 34.58
C PRO A 227 10.61 -37.57 33.39
N ALA A 228 10.79 -36.25 33.50
CA ALA A 228 10.73 -35.31 32.37
C ALA A 228 12.17 -34.85 32.02
N PRO A 229 12.47 -34.57 30.73
CA PRO A 229 13.83 -34.31 30.28
C PRO A 229 14.36 -32.97 30.80
N THR A 230 15.63 -33.01 31.17
CA THR A 230 16.47 -31.98 31.78
C THR A 230 16.55 -30.69 30.97
N GLY A 231 16.10 -29.59 31.59
CA GLY A 231 16.53 -28.24 31.23
C GLY A 231 17.95 -28.00 31.75
N SER A 232 18.89 -27.83 30.82
CA SER A 232 20.19 -27.23 31.13
C SER A 232 20.00 -25.73 31.22
N ALA A 233 20.36 -25.17 32.37
CA ALA A 233 20.45 -23.74 32.60
C ALA A 233 21.39 -23.12 31.55
N LEU A 234 20.82 -22.40 30.59
CA LEU A 234 21.55 -21.41 29.81
C LEU A 234 21.75 -20.20 30.72
N THR A 235 22.99 -20.07 31.18
CA THR A 235 23.60 -18.81 31.59
C THR A 235 23.05 -17.67 30.74
N THR A 236 22.49 -16.66 31.41
CA THR A 236 22.10 -15.37 30.85
C THR A 236 23.31 -14.73 30.17
N GLY A 237 23.47 -15.00 28.88
CA GLY A 237 24.31 -14.19 28.01
C GLY A 237 23.66 -12.83 27.91
N GLY A 238 24.32 -11.81 28.46
CA GLY A 238 23.91 -10.42 28.31
C GLY A 238 23.66 -10.12 26.84
N GLY A 239 22.39 -9.84 26.52
CA GLY A 239 22.02 -9.32 25.21
C GLY A 239 22.84 -8.06 24.99
N ARG A 240 23.74 -8.11 24.00
CA ARG A 240 24.36 -6.90 23.47
C ARG A 240 23.22 -6.12 22.82
N THR A 241 22.60 -5.22 23.56
CA THR A 241 22.10 -3.99 22.97
C THR A 241 23.33 -3.35 22.34
N THR A 242 23.48 -3.48 21.04
CA THR A 242 24.41 -2.63 20.29
C THR A 242 23.89 -1.22 20.47
N GLY A 243 24.39 -0.52 21.49
CA GLY A 243 24.24 0.91 21.61
C GLY A 243 24.84 1.52 20.37
N ILE A 244 23.99 1.84 19.39
CA ILE A 244 24.38 2.69 18.27
C ILE A 244 24.73 4.02 18.93
N ASP A 245 25.98 4.45 18.78
CA ASP A 245 26.37 5.80 19.17
C ASP A 245 25.38 6.76 18.47
N PRO A 246 24.64 7.60 19.21
CA PRO A 246 23.62 8.49 18.64
C PRO A 246 24.16 9.48 17.60
N SER A 247 25.49 9.57 17.44
CA SER A 247 26.17 10.35 16.41
C SER A 247 26.54 9.58 15.12
N THR A 248 26.41 8.25 15.10
CA THR A 248 26.77 7.44 13.93
C THR A 248 25.66 7.45 12.89
N ALA A 249 25.98 7.89 11.66
CA ALA A 249 25.04 7.86 10.55
C ALA A 249 24.60 6.42 10.22
N ILE A 250 23.30 6.24 9.99
CA ILE A 250 22.71 4.96 9.60
C ILE A 250 22.57 4.95 8.08
N ASP A 251 23.26 4.01 7.43
CA ASP A 251 23.15 3.78 5.99
C ASP A 251 22.09 2.70 5.69
N LEU A 252 20.90 3.14 5.29
CA LEU A 252 19.80 2.25 4.90
C LEU A 252 20.11 1.49 3.62
N VAL A 253 20.91 2.04 2.70
CA VAL A 253 21.23 1.37 1.44
C VAL A 253 22.17 0.21 1.70
N GLU A 254 23.19 0.41 2.54
CA GLU A 254 24.08 -0.65 3.00
C GLU A 254 23.28 -1.73 3.75
N ARG A 255 22.38 -1.33 4.65
CA ARG A 255 21.54 -2.28 5.41
C ARG A 255 20.62 -3.11 4.51
N LEU A 256 19.95 -2.49 3.55
CA LEU A 256 18.90 -3.15 2.76
C LEU A 256 19.44 -3.88 1.52
N THR A 257 20.59 -3.46 0.97
CA THR A 257 21.14 -4.05 -0.25
C THR A 257 22.63 -4.37 -0.14
N GLY A 258 23.46 -3.44 0.35
CA GLY A 258 24.92 -3.58 0.40
C GLY A 258 25.39 -4.81 1.16
N ARG A 259 24.81 -5.09 2.33
CA ARG A 259 25.12 -6.27 3.16
C ARG A 259 24.92 -7.59 2.41
N HIS A 260 23.90 -7.66 1.55
CA HIS A 260 23.61 -8.86 0.76
C HIS A 260 24.62 -9.04 -0.36
N LEU A 261 25.04 -7.95 -1.00
CA LEU A 261 26.15 -7.99 -1.98
C LEU A 261 27.44 -8.45 -1.31
N ALA A 262 27.76 -7.93 -0.12
CA ALA A 262 28.97 -8.27 0.63
C ALA A 262 29.06 -9.77 1.00
N VAL A 263 27.92 -10.42 1.28
CA VAL A 263 27.86 -11.87 1.56
C VAL A 263 27.59 -12.73 0.32
N GLY A 264 27.79 -12.19 -0.88
CA GLY A 264 27.70 -12.93 -2.14
C GLY A 264 26.28 -13.21 -2.64
N ARG A 265 25.27 -12.52 -2.12
CA ARG A 265 23.85 -12.66 -2.54
C ARG A 265 23.43 -11.68 -3.63
N GLY A 266 24.38 -10.97 -4.26
CA GLY A 266 24.09 -9.97 -5.29
C GLY A 266 23.27 -10.51 -6.48
N ASP A 267 23.44 -11.78 -6.83
CA ASP A 267 22.74 -12.37 -7.98
C ASP A 267 21.38 -12.98 -7.60
N ARG A 268 20.99 -12.99 -6.31
CA ARG A 268 19.65 -13.38 -5.89
C ARG A 268 18.62 -12.35 -6.37
N THR A 269 17.41 -12.83 -6.66
CA THR A 269 16.28 -11.98 -7.05
C THR A 269 15.80 -11.16 -5.85
N ALA A 270 15.79 -9.83 -6.01
CA ALA A 270 15.14 -8.92 -5.07
C ALA A 270 13.67 -8.70 -5.45
N TYR A 271 13.37 -8.52 -6.74
CA TYR A 271 12.02 -8.26 -7.22
C TYR A 271 11.65 -9.13 -8.42
N LEU A 272 10.42 -9.63 -8.44
CA LEU A 272 9.75 -10.12 -9.65
C LEU A 272 8.83 -8.99 -10.13
N ASP A 273 9.34 -8.21 -11.07
CA ASP A 273 8.69 -7.02 -11.62
C ASP A 273 7.94 -7.38 -12.92
N PRO A 274 6.68 -6.94 -13.11
CA PRO A 274 5.93 -7.25 -14.34
C PRO A 274 6.59 -6.76 -15.63
N ASP A 275 7.32 -5.65 -15.61
CA ASP A 275 7.92 -5.01 -16.78
C ASP A 275 9.37 -5.46 -16.99
N LEU A 276 10.11 -5.71 -15.91
CA LEU A 276 11.53 -6.05 -15.93
C LEU A 276 11.81 -7.55 -15.76
N GLY A 277 10.84 -8.34 -15.31
CA GLY A 277 11.05 -9.71 -14.87
C GLY A 277 11.84 -9.76 -13.56
N ALA A 278 12.75 -10.73 -13.45
CA ALA A 278 13.57 -10.89 -12.25
C ALA A 278 14.67 -9.81 -12.18
N VAL A 279 14.62 -8.96 -11.15
CA VAL A 279 15.64 -7.96 -10.83
C VAL A 279 16.45 -8.46 -9.64
N SER A 280 17.77 -8.55 -9.79
CA SER A 280 18.66 -9.01 -8.73
C SER A 280 19.00 -7.90 -7.72
N TYR A 281 19.47 -8.28 -6.53
CA TYR A 281 19.98 -7.33 -5.53
C TYR A 281 21.10 -6.43 -6.11
N ARG A 282 21.99 -6.98 -6.94
CA ARG A 282 23.05 -6.23 -7.62
C ARG A 282 22.47 -5.22 -8.60
N ALA A 283 21.54 -5.64 -9.45
CA ALA A 283 20.91 -4.75 -10.44
C ALA A 283 20.17 -3.59 -9.75
N LEU A 284 19.46 -3.88 -8.65
CA LEU A 284 18.78 -2.88 -7.85
C LEU A 284 19.77 -1.89 -7.19
N HIS A 285 20.86 -2.38 -6.60
CA HIS A 285 21.88 -1.57 -5.95
C HIS A 285 22.59 -0.64 -6.94
N GLU A 286 22.97 -1.14 -8.12
CA GLU A 286 23.58 -0.31 -9.17
C GLU A 286 22.59 0.71 -9.73
N ALA A 287 21.30 0.37 -9.86
CA ALA A 287 20.27 1.33 -10.26
C ALA A 287 20.09 2.44 -9.22
N ALA A 288 20.12 2.12 -7.93
CA ALA A 288 20.07 3.11 -6.85
C ALA A 288 21.29 4.05 -6.88
N ARG A 289 22.49 3.50 -7.07
CA ARG A 289 23.72 4.28 -7.27
C ARG A 289 23.61 5.18 -8.50
N GLY A 290 23.12 4.65 -9.61
CA GLY A 290 22.86 5.39 -10.84
C GLY A 290 21.92 6.56 -10.62
N TYR A 291 20.82 6.34 -9.90
CA TYR A 291 19.84 7.35 -9.56
C TYR A 291 20.45 8.45 -8.67
N ALA A 292 21.26 8.08 -7.67
CA ALA A 292 21.97 9.05 -6.82
C ALA A 292 22.92 9.95 -7.62
N GLY A 293 23.64 9.39 -8.58
CA GLY A 293 24.47 10.17 -9.49
C GLY A 293 23.67 11.08 -10.41
N ALA A 294 22.44 10.69 -10.81
CA ALA A 294 21.55 11.52 -11.61
C ALA A 294 21.05 12.73 -10.80
N LEU A 295 20.67 12.54 -9.54
CA LEU A 295 20.33 13.64 -8.62
C LEU A 295 21.49 14.64 -8.51
N ARG A 296 22.71 14.14 -8.38
CA ARG A 296 23.91 14.99 -8.35
C ARG A 296 24.15 15.72 -9.67
N ALA A 297 23.92 15.08 -10.81
CA ALA A 297 24.03 15.72 -12.13
C ALA A 297 23.04 16.89 -12.29
N HIS A 298 21.87 16.78 -11.67
CA HIS A 298 20.86 17.84 -11.63
C HIS A 298 21.08 18.88 -10.52
N GLY A 299 22.17 18.78 -9.74
CA GLY A 299 22.48 19.75 -8.69
C GLY A 299 21.59 19.65 -7.45
N VAL A 300 20.87 18.55 -7.26
CA VAL A 300 20.02 18.32 -6.09
C VAL A 300 20.89 18.26 -4.83
N ALA A 301 20.52 19.00 -3.78
CA ALA A 301 21.23 18.98 -2.51
C ALA A 301 20.80 17.80 -1.63
N PRO A 302 21.71 17.21 -0.83
CA PRO A 302 21.31 16.32 0.27
C PRO A 302 20.31 17.01 1.20
N GLY A 303 19.35 16.25 1.72
CA GLY A 303 18.22 16.78 2.50
C GLY A 303 17.03 17.25 1.68
N ALA A 304 17.18 17.39 0.35
CA ALA A 304 16.05 17.69 -0.54
C ALA A 304 14.95 16.64 -0.42
N ARG A 305 13.69 17.08 -0.48
CA ARG A 305 12.51 16.22 -0.42
C ARG A 305 12.09 15.86 -1.84
N ALA A 306 11.85 14.58 -2.05
CA ALA A 306 11.49 14.05 -3.36
C ALA A 306 10.12 13.38 -3.30
N LEU A 307 9.17 13.93 -4.04
CA LEU A 307 7.87 13.32 -4.22
C LEU A 307 8.00 12.11 -5.13
N VAL A 308 7.63 10.93 -4.66
CA VAL A 308 7.70 9.68 -5.43
C VAL A 308 6.28 9.26 -5.79
N VAL A 309 5.83 9.67 -6.98
CA VAL A 309 4.51 9.36 -7.54
C VAL A 309 4.64 8.13 -8.41
N ALA A 310 4.31 6.96 -7.87
CA ALA A 310 4.64 5.72 -8.53
C ALA A 310 3.70 4.57 -8.19
N GLU A 311 3.54 3.67 -9.16
CA GLU A 311 3.05 2.32 -8.92
C GLU A 311 4.15 1.46 -8.26
N ASP A 312 3.78 0.27 -7.81
CA ASP A 312 4.70 -0.69 -7.22
C ASP A 312 5.60 -1.28 -8.31
N SER A 313 6.89 -0.91 -8.32
CA SER A 313 7.85 -1.34 -9.33
C SER A 313 9.27 -1.37 -8.76
N ALA A 314 10.16 -2.15 -9.37
CA ALA A 314 11.57 -2.13 -9.01
C ALA A 314 12.23 -0.77 -9.31
N ALA A 315 11.67 -0.01 -10.27
CA ALA A 315 12.13 1.36 -10.54
C ALA A 315 11.79 2.32 -9.39
N THR A 316 10.60 2.20 -8.81
CA THR A 316 10.19 2.95 -7.60
C THR A 316 11.12 2.68 -6.44
N VAL A 317 11.47 1.40 -6.22
CA VAL A 317 12.39 1.02 -5.15
C VAL A 317 13.80 1.54 -5.40
N ALA A 318 14.31 1.44 -6.64
CA ALA A 318 15.60 2.01 -7.01
C ALA A 318 15.65 3.54 -6.80
N ALA A 319 14.56 4.25 -7.10
CA ALA A 319 14.45 5.69 -6.84
C ALA A 319 14.51 6.01 -5.34
N VAL A 320 13.75 5.28 -4.50
CA VAL A 320 13.77 5.44 -3.04
C VAL A 320 15.17 5.18 -2.48
N LEU A 321 15.81 4.08 -2.88
CA LEU A 321 17.18 3.76 -2.45
C LEU A 321 18.19 4.79 -2.96
N GLY A 322 18.05 5.28 -4.19
CA GLY A 322 18.92 6.32 -4.76
C GLY A 322 18.78 7.67 -4.09
N LEU A 323 17.56 8.02 -3.65
CA LEU A 323 17.31 9.19 -2.82
C LEU A 323 18.02 9.07 -1.48
N TRP A 324 17.87 7.94 -0.79
CA TRP A 324 18.60 7.70 0.45
C TRP A 324 20.11 7.69 0.25
N TRP A 325 20.59 7.08 -0.84
CA TRP A 325 22.01 7.07 -1.20
C TRP A 325 22.57 8.50 -1.30
N HIS A 326 21.83 9.41 -1.93
CA HIS A 326 22.20 10.82 -2.10
C HIS A 326 21.94 11.69 -0.85
N GLY A 327 21.31 11.12 0.19
CA GLY A 327 20.95 11.85 1.41
C GLY A 327 19.65 12.64 1.33
N CYS A 328 18.82 12.41 0.31
CA CYS A 328 17.48 13.00 0.18
C CYS A 328 16.44 12.28 1.04
N VAL A 329 15.25 12.89 1.10
CA VAL A 329 14.08 12.40 1.85
C VAL A 329 12.98 11.99 0.86
N PRO A 330 12.76 10.69 0.62
CA PRO A 330 11.62 10.22 -0.17
C PRO A 330 10.28 10.53 0.49
N VAL A 331 9.31 10.90 -0.34
CA VAL A 331 7.89 11.12 0.01
C VAL A 331 7.04 10.27 -0.94
N PRO A 332 6.87 8.97 -0.68
CA PRO A 332 6.08 8.09 -1.54
C PRO A 332 4.59 8.42 -1.43
N VAL A 333 3.93 8.55 -2.58
CA VAL A 333 2.51 8.89 -2.67
C VAL A 333 1.82 8.07 -3.75
N SER A 334 0.53 7.81 -3.53
CA SER A 334 -0.26 7.06 -4.50
C SER A 334 -0.56 7.93 -5.73
N PRO A 335 -0.42 7.40 -6.95
CA PRO A 335 -0.86 8.10 -8.15
C PRO A 335 -2.38 8.32 -8.19
N MET A 336 -3.14 7.65 -7.32
CA MET A 336 -4.59 7.82 -7.21
C MET A 336 -5.03 9.12 -6.52
N LEU A 337 -4.10 9.91 -5.95
CA LEU A 337 -4.42 11.20 -5.33
C LEU A 337 -4.97 12.24 -6.33
N GLY A 338 -4.80 12.01 -7.62
CA GLY A 338 -5.16 12.96 -8.69
C GLY A 338 -4.30 14.23 -8.66
N GLU A 339 -4.44 15.09 -9.66
CA GLU A 339 -3.57 16.26 -9.84
C GLU A 339 -3.63 17.23 -8.66
N ALA A 340 -4.83 17.56 -8.17
CA ALA A 340 -5.00 18.49 -7.06
C ALA A 340 -4.39 17.96 -5.74
N GLY A 341 -4.55 16.66 -5.47
CA GLY A 341 -3.96 16.02 -4.29
C GLY A 341 -2.44 15.95 -4.38
N LEU A 342 -1.90 15.61 -5.55
CA LEU A 342 -0.45 15.60 -5.81
C LEU A 342 0.16 16.99 -5.68
N ALA A 343 -0.48 18.03 -6.24
CA ALA A 343 -0.02 19.42 -6.13
C ALA A 343 -0.02 19.91 -4.67
N LEU A 344 -1.05 19.55 -3.90
CA LEU A 344 -1.13 19.86 -2.48
C LEU A 344 0.04 19.23 -1.72
N VAL A 345 0.29 17.94 -1.92
CA VAL A 345 1.40 17.24 -1.24
C VAL A 345 2.76 17.75 -1.69
N ALA A 346 2.96 17.99 -3.00
CA ALA A 346 4.19 18.56 -3.53
C ALA A 346 4.53 19.90 -2.88
N THR A 347 3.51 20.76 -2.71
CA THR A 347 3.65 22.07 -2.07
C THR A 347 3.92 21.93 -0.57
N ASP A 348 3.14 21.10 0.14
CA ASP A 348 3.24 20.91 1.59
C ASP A 348 4.60 20.32 2.00
N CYS A 349 5.12 19.36 1.22
CA CYS A 349 6.46 18.82 1.45
C CYS A 349 7.59 19.64 0.83
N ALA A 350 7.28 20.72 0.11
CA ALA A 350 8.23 21.52 -0.68
C ALA A 350 9.18 20.62 -1.50
N ALA A 351 8.58 19.80 -2.37
CA ALA A 351 9.31 18.87 -3.22
C ALA A 351 10.24 19.61 -4.19
N GLU A 352 11.53 19.25 -4.18
CA GLU A 352 12.54 19.74 -5.13
C GLU A 352 12.76 18.75 -6.27
N VAL A 353 12.35 17.50 -6.06
CA VAL A 353 12.43 16.40 -7.02
C VAL A 353 11.07 15.71 -7.11
N ILE A 354 10.68 15.34 -8.33
CA ILE A 354 9.57 14.43 -8.59
C ILE A 354 10.11 13.20 -9.30
N HIS A 355 9.89 12.04 -8.70
CA HIS A 355 9.95 10.76 -9.40
C HIS A 355 8.55 10.40 -9.89
N LEU A 356 8.40 10.19 -11.20
CA LEU A 356 7.13 9.83 -11.82
C LEU A 356 7.24 8.46 -12.51
N ASP A 357 6.53 7.47 -11.98
CA ASP A 357 6.39 6.12 -12.58
C ASP A 357 4.94 5.81 -12.99
N THR A 358 4.28 6.80 -13.57
CA THR A 358 2.93 6.73 -14.13
C THR A 358 2.82 7.55 -15.41
N ALA A 359 1.61 7.69 -15.96
CA ALA A 359 1.36 8.57 -17.10
C ALA A 359 1.92 9.99 -16.84
N PRO A 360 2.44 10.68 -17.87
CA PRO A 360 3.08 11.97 -17.71
C PRO A 360 2.13 13.00 -17.09
N THR A 361 2.63 13.73 -16.11
CA THR A 361 2.03 14.96 -15.58
C THR A 361 3.10 16.04 -15.60
N ASP A 362 2.76 17.25 -16.00
CA ASP A 362 3.71 18.36 -15.98
C ASP A 362 4.09 18.66 -14.52
N PRO A 363 5.39 18.57 -14.15
CA PRO A 363 5.81 18.90 -12.80
C PRO A 363 5.71 20.42 -12.58
N PRO A 364 5.55 20.88 -11.32
CA PRO A 364 5.68 22.30 -11.00
C PRO A 364 7.03 22.86 -11.50
N ALA A 365 7.02 24.09 -12.00
CA ALA A 365 8.21 24.74 -12.51
C ALA A 365 9.36 24.75 -11.47
N GLY A 366 10.58 24.45 -11.92
CA GLY A 366 11.77 24.42 -11.06
C GLY A 366 12.02 23.08 -10.35
N THR A 367 11.15 22.08 -10.53
CA THR A 367 11.32 20.74 -9.94
C THR A 367 12.13 19.83 -10.86
N VAL A 368 13.08 19.06 -10.32
CA VAL A 368 13.79 18.03 -11.09
C VAL A 368 12.87 16.83 -11.32
N LEU A 369 12.64 16.46 -12.59
CA LEU A 369 11.81 15.31 -12.95
C LEU A 369 12.67 14.11 -13.37
N LEU A 370 12.47 12.97 -12.70
CA LEU A 370 13.08 11.68 -13.07
C LEU A 370 11.98 10.64 -13.27
N THR A 371 12.05 9.85 -14.35
CA THR A 371 10.97 8.93 -14.71
C THR A 371 11.30 7.47 -14.40
N GLY A 372 10.27 6.68 -14.06
CA GLY A 372 10.38 5.23 -13.90
C GLY A 372 10.89 4.52 -15.15
N ASP A 373 10.55 5.01 -16.35
CA ASP A 373 11.04 4.46 -17.63
C ASP A 373 12.55 4.64 -17.81
N ALA A 374 13.09 5.78 -17.40
CA ALA A 374 14.53 6.02 -17.43
C ALA A 374 15.26 5.07 -16.46
N VAL A 375 14.69 4.83 -15.27
CA VAL A 375 15.22 3.87 -14.30
C VAL A 375 15.14 2.43 -14.82
N ARG A 376 13.98 2.00 -15.35
CA ARG A 376 13.81 0.68 -16.00
C ARG A 376 14.80 0.46 -17.13
N THR A 377 15.06 1.50 -17.92
CA THR A 377 16.06 1.45 -18.99
C THR A 377 17.45 1.29 -18.40
N GLY A 378 17.80 2.04 -17.35
CA GLY A 378 19.04 1.87 -16.60
C GLY A 378 19.25 0.44 -16.11
N ILE A 379 18.21 -0.19 -15.54
CA ILE A 379 18.26 -1.58 -15.07
C ILE A 379 18.47 -2.56 -16.24
N ARG A 380 17.76 -2.39 -17.37
CA ARG A 380 17.83 -3.31 -18.52
C ARG A 380 19.16 -3.27 -19.26
N ILE A 381 19.66 -2.07 -19.55
CA ILE A 381 20.79 -1.89 -20.46
C ILE A 381 22.07 -1.41 -19.77
N GLY A 382 22.00 -0.93 -18.52
CA GLY A 382 23.16 -0.44 -17.76
C GLY A 382 23.80 0.84 -18.30
N HIS A 383 23.26 1.43 -19.38
CA HIS A 383 23.83 2.63 -20.00
C HIS A 383 23.40 3.91 -19.26
N PRO A 384 24.29 4.93 -19.19
CA PRO A 384 23.93 6.22 -18.61
C PRO A 384 22.73 6.87 -19.30
N ASN A 385 21.82 7.44 -18.53
CA ASN A 385 20.65 8.18 -19.01
C ASN A 385 20.22 9.24 -17.97
N ALA A 386 19.06 9.87 -18.18
CA ALA A 386 18.55 10.93 -17.30
C ALA A 386 18.37 10.52 -15.83
N ALA A 387 18.08 9.25 -15.54
CA ALA A 387 17.90 8.72 -14.18
C ALA A 387 18.96 7.67 -13.78
N ASN A 388 20.05 7.55 -14.56
CA ASN A 388 21.12 6.59 -14.33
C ASN A 388 22.49 7.21 -14.67
N ARG A 389 23.24 7.68 -13.67
CA ARG A 389 24.58 8.27 -13.81
C ARG A 389 25.57 7.73 -12.75
N PRO A 390 25.88 6.43 -12.75
CA PRO A 390 26.63 5.79 -11.66
C PRO A 390 28.06 6.33 -11.47
N ASP A 391 28.63 6.92 -12.52
CA ASP A 391 29.93 7.60 -12.54
C ASP A 391 29.96 8.89 -11.71
N LEU A 392 28.80 9.54 -11.55
CA LEU A 392 28.67 10.79 -10.80
C LEU A 392 28.30 10.57 -9.33
N ALA A 393 27.92 9.34 -8.96
CA ALA A 393 27.51 8.99 -7.60
C ALA A 393 28.68 9.09 -6.62
N ARG A 394 28.43 9.70 -5.46
CA ARG A 394 29.36 9.64 -4.31
C ARG A 394 29.07 8.39 -3.47
N PRO A 395 30.00 7.93 -2.63
CA PRO A 395 29.71 6.91 -1.63
C PRO A 395 28.51 7.34 -0.77
N SER A 396 27.65 6.39 -0.39
CA SER A 396 26.59 6.69 0.57
C SER A 396 27.22 6.98 1.93
N THR A 397 26.70 7.99 2.62
CA THR A 397 27.21 8.44 3.92
C THR A 397 26.20 8.18 5.05
N GLY A 398 25.05 7.58 4.74
CA GLY A 398 23.92 7.41 5.66
C GLY A 398 23.28 8.72 6.13
N HIS A 399 22.23 8.60 6.94
CA HIS A 399 21.57 9.74 7.59
C HIS A 399 21.84 9.73 9.09
N LEU A 400 22.04 10.93 9.65
CA LEU A 400 22.17 11.07 11.10
C LEU A 400 20.88 10.63 11.82
N PRO A 401 20.98 9.93 12.95
CA PRO A 401 19.84 9.63 13.79
C PRO A 401 19.07 10.90 14.17
N GLY A 402 17.74 10.79 14.28
CA GLY A 402 16.87 11.92 14.63
C GLY A 402 16.62 12.94 13.50
N ARG A 403 17.21 12.78 12.32
CA ARG A 403 16.85 13.56 11.12
C ARG A 403 15.79 12.84 10.31
N THR A 404 14.93 13.59 9.63
CA THR A 404 13.94 13.03 8.72
C THR A 404 14.63 12.28 7.59
N ALA A 405 14.26 11.02 7.42
CA ALA A 405 14.72 10.11 6.37
C ALA A 405 13.58 9.67 5.44
N LEU A 406 12.33 9.78 5.89
CA LEU A 406 11.15 9.41 5.11
C LEU A 406 9.97 10.27 5.57
N ILE A 407 9.11 10.69 4.63
CA ILE A 407 7.83 11.32 4.96
C ILE A 407 6.71 10.48 4.36
N GLN A 408 5.74 10.08 5.18
CA GLN A 408 4.56 9.36 4.72
C GLN A 408 3.30 10.17 4.99
N TYR A 409 2.47 10.37 3.98
CA TYR A 409 1.21 11.11 4.14
C TYR A 409 0.09 10.20 4.65
N THR A 410 -0.71 10.74 5.56
CA THR A 410 -1.95 10.13 6.06
C THR A 410 -3.13 11.03 5.68
N SER A 411 -4.34 10.49 5.50
CA SER A 411 -5.53 11.29 5.13
C SER A 411 -5.95 12.33 6.19
N GLY A 412 -5.58 12.10 7.46
CA GLY A 412 -5.89 12.99 8.58
C GLY A 412 -7.39 13.01 8.95
N SER A 413 -7.69 13.27 10.23
CA SER A 413 -9.08 13.34 10.72
C SER A 413 -9.86 14.53 10.17
N THR A 414 -9.18 15.56 9.68
CA THR A 414 -9.78 16.77 9.08
C THR A 414 -9.91 16.70 7.56
N GLY A 415 -9.59 15.56 6.94
CA GLY A 415 -9.63 15.36 5.48
C GLY A 415 -8.48 16.02 4.71
N ARG A 416 -7.60 16.76 5.37
CA ARG A 416 -6.36 17.29 4.78
C ARG A 416 -5.18 16.35 5.09
N PRO A 417 -4.46 15.87 4.07
CA PRO A 417 -3.34 14.97 4.30
C PRO A 417 -2.26 15.57 5.20
N LYS A 418 -1.70 14.76 6.12
CA LYS A 418 -0.62 15.15 7.05
C LYS A 418 0.63 14.32 6.76
N GLY A 419 1.77 14.97 6.51
CA GLY A 419 3.05 14.29 6.32
C GLY A 419 3.67 13.89 7.66
N VAL A 420 3.82 12.60 7.92
CA VAL A 420 4.48 12.04 9.11
C VAL A 420 5.97 11.89 8.84
N ARG A 421 6.83 12.45 9.70
CA ARG A 421 8.29 12.43 9.52
C ARG A 421 8.94 11.28 10.28
N HIS A 422 9.68 10.42 9.60
CA HIS A 422 10.38 9.28 10.19
C HIS A 422 11.89 9.49 10.18
N ALA A 423 12.55 9.12 11.27
CA ALA A 423 14.01 9.01 11.32
C ALA A 423 14.49 7.64 10.83
N THR A 424 15.76 7.54 10.44
CA THR A 424 16.41 6.25 10.17
C THR A 424 16.36 5.31 11.37
N SER A 425 16.47 5.83 12.59
CA SER A 425 16.37 5.05 13.82
C SER A 425 15.00 4.37 13.99
N ALA A 426 13.92 5.02 13.55
CA ALA A 426 12.58 4.44 13.58
C ALA A 426 12.44 3.31 12.55
N ILE A 427 13.01 3.50 11.36
CA ILE A 427 13.05 2.47 10.32
C ILE A 427 13.85 1.25 10.80
N THR A 428 15.04 1.46 11.37
CA THR A 428 15.87 0.35 11.88
C THR A 428 15.22 -0.36 13.06
N ALA A 429 14.60 0.38 14.00
CA ALA A 429 13.90 -0.24 15.11
C ALA A 429 12.69 -1.07 14.65
N MET A 430 11.97 -0.60 13.63
CA MET A 430 10.87 -1.36 13.03
C MET A 430 11.38 -2.66 12.38
N LEU A 431 12.51 -2.59 11.66
CA LEU A 431 13.14 -3.78 11.08
C LEU A 431 13.63 -4.77 12.15
N ASP A 432 14.26 -4.27 13.22
CA ASP A 432 14.78 -5.11 14.31
C ASP A 432 13.64 -5.75 15.13
N GLY A 433 12.53 -5.04 15.32
CA GLY A 433 11.35 -5.51 16.03
C GLY A 433 10.43 -6.36 15.15
N PHE A 434 9.65 -5.69 14.29
CA PHE A 434 8.64 -6.36 13.47
C PHE A 434 9.27 -7.23 12.38
N GLY A 435 10.32 -6.75 11.70
CA GLY A 435 11.05 -7.56 10.73
C GLY A 435 11.64 -8.84 11.34
N GLY A 436 12.15 -8.75 12.58
CA GLY A 436 12.58 -9.91 13.36
C GLY A 436 11.44 -10.90 13.66
N LEU A 437 10.24 -10.40 14.00
CA LEU A 437 9.05 -11.23 14.26
C LEU A 437 8.55 -11.97 13.01
N LEU A 438 8.68 -11.38 11.82
CA LEU A 438 8.33 -12.04 10.55
C LEU A 438 9.24 -13.23 10.23
N ALA A 439 10.47 -13.20 10.75
CA ALA A 439 11.51 -14.19 10.50
C ALA A 439 11.65 -14.52 9.00
N LEU A 440 11.61 -13.49 8.15
CA LEU A 440 11.82 -13.63 6.72
C LEU A 440 13.23 -14.13 6.43
N ARG A 441 13.34 -14.97 5.40
CA ARG A 441 14.57 -15.61 4.96
C ARG A 441 14.83 -15.25 3.50
N ALA A 442 16.07 -15.45 3.05
CA ALA A 442 16.46 -15.10 1.69
C ALA A 442 15.77 -15.94 0.60
N ASP A 443 15.23 -17.11 0.95
CA ASP A 443 14.42 -18.00 0.11
C ASP A 443 12.92 -17.70 0.14
N ASP A 444 12.47 -16.77 0.98
CA ASP A 444 11.08 -16.33 0.97
C ASP A 444 10.74 -15.50 -0.27
N THR A 445 9.50 -15.65 -0.72
CA THR A 445 8.87 -14.77 -1.70
C THR A 445 7.67 -14.09 -1.04
N VAL A 446 7.76 -12.76 -0.89
CA VAL A 446 6.72 -11.91 -0.32
C VAL A 446 5.82 -11.41 -1.44
N LEU A 447 4.52 -11.60 -1.29
CA LEU A 447 3.49 -10.93 -2.08
C LEU A 447 2.71 -9.98 -1.16
N SER A 448 2.71 -8.70 -1.48
CA SER A 448 1.93 -7.70 -0.74
C SER A 448 0.86 -7.11 -1.63
N THR A 449 -0.36 -7.02 -1.12
CA THR A 449 -1.48 -6.36 -1.80
C THR A 449 -1.60 -4.89 -1.39
N ALA A 450 -0.89 -4.49 -0.34
CA ALA A 450 -0.81 -3.10 0.12
C ALA A 450 0.26 -2.36 -0.69
N ARG A 451 -0.07 -1.17 -1.21
CA ARG A 451 0.84 -0.41 -2.08
C ARG A 451 2.03 0.15 -1.33
N MET A 452 3.17 0.26 -2.01
CA MET A 452 4.40 0.86 -1.48
C MET A 452 4.23 2.33 -1.10
N SER A 453 3.21 3.02 -1.62
CA SER A 453 2.85 4.38 -1.22
C SER A 453 2.19 4.49 0.16
N PHE A 454 1.78 3.37 0.78
CA PHE A 454 1.25 3.33 2.13
C PHE A 454 2.25 2.67 3.08
N GLY A 455 2.25 3.07 4.36
CA GLY A 455 3.17 2.55 5.37
C GLY A 455 3.21 1.02 5.41
N TYR A 456 2.05 0.36 5.40
CA TYR A 456 1.98 -1.11 5.45
C TYR A 456 2.69 -1.79 4.26
N GLY A 457 2.42 -1.33 3.04
CA GLY A 457 3.04 -1.84 1.81
C GLY A 457 4.51 -1.47 1.70
N PHE A 458 4.88 -0.24 2.07
CA PHE A 458 6.27 0.21 2.12
C PHE A 458 7.10 -0.68 3.06
N GLY A 459 6.60 -0.93 4.27
CA GLY A 459 7.33 -1.75 5.24
C GLY A 459 7.42 -3.23 4.85
N SER A 460 6.40 -3.79 4.21
CA SER A 460 6.42 -5.20 3.77
C SER A 460 7.24 -5.42 2.50
N SER A 461 6.97 -4.66 1.44
CA SER A 461 7.53 -4.86 0.09
C SER A 461 8.90 -4.20 -0.13
N VAL A 462 9.24 -3.15 0.65
CA VAL A 462 10.52 -2.43 0.54
C VAL A 462 11.40 -2.76 1.73
N LEU A 463 10.95 -2.51 2.96
CA LEU A 463 11.84 -2.60 4.12
C LEU A 463 12.12 -4.04 4.55
N CYS A 464 11.11 -4.79 5.00
CA CYS A 464 11.31 -6.11 5.60
C CYS A 464 11.87 -7.13 4.60
N ALA A 465 11.35 -7.16 3.37
CA ALA A 465 11.81 -8.09 2.34
C ALA A 465 13.28 -7.84 1.94
N LEU A 466 13.67 -6.57 1.70
CA LEU A 466 15.05 -6.24 1.37
C LEU A 466 15.99 -6.50 2.55
N ASP A 467 15.61 -6.15 3.78
CA ASP A 467 16.41 -6.46 4.96
C ASP A 467 16.65 -7.99 5.00
N ALA A 468 15.62 -8.83 4.86
CA ALA A 468 15.78 -10.27 4.88
C ALA A 468 16.60 -10.89 3.74
N GLY A 469 16.80 -10.17 2.63
CA GLY A 469 17.38 -10.74 1.40
C GLY A 469 16.38 -11.58 0.61
N ALA A 470 15.09 -11.42 0.89
CA ALA A 470 13.97 -12.13 0.28
C ALA A 470 13.65 -11.58 -1.12
N THR A 471 12.80 -12.29 -1.85
CA THR A 471 12.22 -11.82 -3.10
C THR A 471 10.85 -11.19 -2.85
N THR A 472 10.54 -10.07 -3.51
CA THR A 472 9.18 -9.50 -3.53
C THR A 472 8.56 -9.66 -4.91
N ALA A 473 7.38 -10.28 -4.98
CA ALA A 473 6.57 -10.32 -6.19
C ALA A 473 5.67 -9.08 -6.27
N LEU A 474 5.75 -8.34 -7.38
CA LEU A 474 5.04 -7.08 -7.54
C LEU A 474 3.79 -7.24 -8.39
N ILE A 475 2.70 -6.58 -7.95
CA ILE A 475 1.49 -6.39 -8.74
C ILE A 475 1.43 -4.91 -9.11
N ARG A 476 1.35 -4.61 -10.42
CA ARG A 476 1.10 -3.25 -10.93
C ARG A 476 -0.38 -3.05 -11.23
N GLY A 477 -0.86 -1.81 -11.12
CA GLY A 477 -2.24 -1.48 -11.48
C GLY A 477 -3.23 -1.89 -10.40
N ALA A 478 -4.47 -2.23 -10.76
CA ALA A 478 -5.49 -2.58 -9.78
C ALA A 478 -5.13 -3.88 -9.02
N VAL A 479 -5.49 -3.93 -7.74
CA VAL A 479 -5.31 -5.12 -6.90
C VAL A 479 -6.69 -5.61 -6.52
N ASP A 480 -7.09 -6.68 -7.19
CA ASP A 480 -8.38 -7.37 -7.06
C ASP A 480 -8.16 -8.90 -6.86
N PRO A 481 -9.19 -9.68 -6.48
CA PRO A 481 -9.05 -11.11 -6.25
C PRO A 481 -8.47 -11.89 -7.45
N HIS A 482 -8.78 -11.50 -8.69
CA HIS A 482 -8.24 -12.16 -9.89
C HIS A 482 -6.74 -11.89 -10.04
N THR A 483 -6.33 -10.63 -9.91
CA THR A 483 -4.91 -10.24 -10.00
C THR A 483 -4.07 -10.93 -8.91
N VAL A 484 -4.59 -11.03 -7.68
CA VAL A 484 -3.90 -11.71 -6.58
C VAL A 484 -3.86 -13.22 -6.81
N ARG A 485 -4.94 -13.85 -7.28
CA ARG A 485 -4.95 -15.29 -7.58
C ARG A 485 -3.99 -15.65 -8.71
N ALA A 486 -3.92 -14.84 -9.75
CA ALA A 486 -2.91 -14.98 -10.81
C ALA A 486 -1.49 -14.86 -10.24
N ALA A 487 -1.24 -13.89 -9.36
CA ALA A 487 0.05 -13.73 -8.69
C ALA A 487 0.39 -14.92 -7.76
N LEU A 488 -0.58 -15.44 -7.00
CA LEU A 488 -0.42 -16.62 -6.15
C LEU A 488 0.00 -17.84 -6.98
N ARG A 489 -0.73 -18.14 -8.07
CA ARG A 489 -0.41 -19.27 -8.96
C ARG A 489 0.95 -19.13 -9.62
N ARG A 490 1.27 -17.92 -10.11
CA ARG A 490 2.49 -17.63 -10.86
C ARG A 490 3.75 -17.59 -9.99
N HIS A 491 3.67 -16.92 -8.85
CA HIS A 491 4.85 -16.60 -8.03
C HIS A 491 5.01 -17.51 -6.81
N ARG A 492 3.96 -18.27 -6.44
CA ARG A 492 3.96 -19.20 -5.29
C ARG A 492 4.60 -18.56 -4.05
N PRO A 493 4.10 -17.39 -3.61
CA PRO A 493 4.70 -16.68 -2.50
C PRO A 493 4.66 -17.54 -1.23
N THR A 494 5.66 -17.38 -0.38
CA THR A 494 5.72 -18.00 0.94
C THR A 494 5.07 -17.11 2.00
N VAL A 495 4.97 -15.81 1.74
CA VAL A 495 4.35 -14.84 2.64
C VAL A 495 3.37 -13.96 1.87
N LEU A 496 2.13 -13.88 2.36
CA LEU A 496 1.10 -13.00 1.81
C LEU A 496 0.77 -11.90 2.82
N CYS A 497 1.00 -10.66 2.44
CA CYS A 497 0.61 -9.47 3.20
C CYS A 497 -0.64 -8.87 2.58
N SER A 498 -1.76 -8.87 3.30
CA SER A 498 -3.00 -8.32 2.78
C SER A 498 -3.86 -7.67 3.88
N VAL A 499 -5.02 -7.16 3.46
CA VAL A 499 -6.07 -6.63 4.35
C VAL A 499 -7.17 -7.68 4.49
N PRO A 500 -7.86 -7.78 5.65
CA PRO A 500 -8.93 -8.75 5.87
C PRO A 500 -9.98 -8.81 4.76
N ARG A 501 -10.42 -7.66 4.23
CA ARG A 501 -11.41 -7.64 3.15
C ARG A 501 -10.98 -8.35 1.88
N LEU A 502 -9.71 -8.25 1.49
CA LEU A 502 -9.23 -8.92 0.29
C LEU A 502 -9.08 -10.42 0.51
N TYR A 503 -8.73 -10.84 1.72
CA TYR A 503 -8.82 -12.26 2.08
C TYR A 503 -10.26 -12.78 1.97
N ALA A 504 -11.24 -12.05 2.51
CA ALA A 504 -12.65 -12.43 2.41
C ALA A 504 -13.08 -12.67 0.95
N ALA A 505 -12.77 -11.73 0.06
CA ALA A 505 -13.05 -11.87 -1.37
C ALA A 505 -12.29 -13.03 -2.04
N LEU A 506 -11.08 -13.37 -1.58
CA LEU A 506 -10.35 -14.54 -2.07
C LEU A 506 -10.99 -15.86 -1.62
N LEU A 507 -11.59 -15.92 -0.43
CA LEU A 507 -12.27 -17.10 0.11
C LEU A 507 -13.47 -17.52 -0.75
N ASP A 508 -14.08 -16.61 -1.50
CA ASP A 508 -15.16 -16.95 -2.43
C ASP A 508 -14.68 -17.88 -3.55
N THR A 509 -13.41 -17.76 -3.94
CA THR A 509 -12.82 -18.44 -5.10
C THR A 509 -11.79 -19.51 -4.75
N LEU A 510 -11.15 -19.42 -3.58
CA LEU A 510 -10.16 -20.39 -3.10
C LEU A 510 -10.81 -21.42 -2.17
N ARG A 511 -10.26 -22.63 -2.16
CA ARG A 511 -10.72 -23.72 -1.30
C ARG A 511 -9.53 -24.31 -0.54
N PRO A 512 -9.76 -24.96 0.63
CA PRO A 512 -8.69 -25.64 1.35
C PRO A 512 -7.98 -26.63 0.43
N GLY A 513 -6.65 -26.58 0.42
CA GLY A 513 -5.82 -27.42 -0.43
C GLY A 513 -5.67 -26.95 -1.89
N ASP A 514 -6.12 -25.74 -2.25
CA ASP A 514 -5.78 -25.16 -3.55
C ASP A 514 -4.27 -25.00 -3.66
N ASP A 515 -3.71 -25.52 -4.74
CA ASP A 515 -2.29 -25.49 -5.05
C ASP A 515 -1.74 -24.04 -5.08
N ALA A 516 -2.57 -23.05 -5.44
CA ALA A 516 -2.18 -21.63 -5.45
C ALA A 516 -1.64 -21.11 -4.11
N VAL A 517 -2.11 -21.66 -2.99
CA VAL A 517 -1.75 -21.23 -1.63
C VAL A 517 -0.83 -22.21 -0.92
N ALA A 518 -0.50 -23.34 -1.54
CA ALA A 518 0.25 -24.43 -0.90
C ALA A 518 1.68 -24.06 -0.45
N ALA A 519 2.28 -23.02 -1.03
CA ALA A 519 3.61 -22.55 -0.68
C ALA A 519 3.62 -21.58 0.52
N LEU A 520 2.45 -21.06 0.92
CA LEU A 520 2.35 -20.08 1.99
C LEU A 520 2.73 -20.71 3.33
N ARG A 521 3.64 -20.02 4.04
CA ARG A 521 4.00 -20.33 5.43
C ARG A 521 3.49 -19.28 6.40
N LEU A 522 3.04 -18.12 5.91
CA LEU A 522 2.57 -17.01 6.74
C LEU A 522 1.62 -16.10 5.96
N CYS A 523 0.47 -15.82 6.56
CA CYS A 523 -0.48 -14.81 6.09
C CYS A 523 -0.51 -13.66 7.09
N LEU A 524 -0.39 -12.42 6.63
CA LEU A 524 -0.51 -11.24 7.47
C LEU A 524 -1.78 -10.48 7.11
N THR A 525 -2.50 -10.04 8.13
CA THR A 525 -3.63 -9.12 8.01
C THR A 525 -3.32 -7.83 8.76
N ALA A 526 -3.35 -6.69 8.08
CA ALA A 526 -3.24 -5.38 8.71
C ALA A 526 -4.17 -4.39 8.02
N GLY A 527 -4.27 -3.17 8.57
CA GLY A 527 -5.06 -2.11 7.98
C GLY A 527 -6.54 -2.16 8.34
N GLU A 528 -7.10 -3.30 8.76
CA GLU A 528 -8.44 -3.43 9.35
C GLU A 528 -8.37 -4.40 10.53
N ASN A 529 -9.34 -4.34 11.44
CA ASN A 529 -9.50 -5.39 12.43
C ASN A 529 -9.97 -6.67 11.72
N CYS A 530 -9.33 -7.81 11.99
CA CYS A 530 -9.73 -9.09 11.41
C CYS A 530 -10.61 -9.85 12.41
N PRO A 531 -11.91 -10.04 12.15
CA PRO A 531 -12.80 -10.79 13.04
C PRO A 531 -12.33 -12.23 13.24
N ALA A 532 -12.64 -12.80 14.40
CA ALA A 532 -12.16 -14.14 14.77
C ALA A 532 -12.62 -15.22 13.77
N ASP A 533 -13.83 -15.11 13.25
CA ASP A 533 -14.43 -16.08 12.32
C ASP A 533 -13.75 -16.00 10.94
N LEU A 534 -13.55 -14.79 10.43
CA LEU A 534 -12.80 -14.56 9.19
C LEU A 534 -11.35 -15.04 9.33
N ASN A 535 -10.67 -14.70 10.43
CA ASN A 535 -9.30 -15.13 10.70
C ASN A 535 -9.15 -16.67 10.62
N ARG A 536 -10.07 -17.42 11.24
CA ARG A 536 -10.07 -18.90 11.17
C ARG A 536 -10.30 -19.41 9.75
N ARG A 537 -11.27 -18.84 9.02
CA ARG A 537 -11.53 -19.21 7.61
C ARG A 537 -10.30 -18.97 6.72
N ILE A 538 -9.58 -17.87 6.94
CA ILE A 538 -8.32 -17.58 6.23
C ILE A 538 -7.31 -18.68 6.55
N GLN A 539 -7.07 -18.97 7.83
CA GLN A 539 -6.14 -20.02 8.23
C GLN A 539 -6.49 -21.38 7.61
N ASP A 540 -7.76 -21.75 7.60
CA ASP A 540 -8.25 -23.03 7.09
C ASP A 540 -8.07 -23.16 5.57
N VAL A 541 -8.39 -22.11 4.80
CA VAL A 541 -8.30 -22.14 3.33
C VAL A 541 -6.87 -21.98 2.84
N PHE A 542 -6.10 -21.07 3.44
CA PHE A 542 -4.73 -20.77 3.02
C PHE A 542 -3.71 -21.75 3.59
N GLY A 543 -4.06 -22.53 4.62
CA GLY A 543 -3.19 -23.56 5.20
C GLY A 543 -1.96 -23.01 5.93
N ALA A 544 -1.96 -21.71 6.29
CA ALA A 544 -0.85 -21.01 6.92
C ALA A 544 -1.31 -20.22 8.15
N PRO A 545 -0.44 -20.03 9.17
CA PRO A 545 -0.76 -19.15 10.30
C PRO A 545 -1.13 -17.74 9.85
N VAL A 546 -2.15 -17.17 10.50
CA VAL A 546 -2.60 -15.79 10.26
C VAL A 546 -2.10 -14.88 11.37
N MET A 547 -1.24 -13.93 11.01
CA MET A 547 -0.72 -12.90 11.87
C MET A 547 -1.60 -11.64 11.75
N ASN A 548 -2.35 -11.31 12.80
CA ASN A 548 -3.01 -10.02 12.90
C ASN A 548 -1.99 -8.95 13.29
N CYS A 549 -2.07 -7.80 12.66
CA CYS A 549 -1.13 -6.71 12.80
C CYS A 549 -1.89 -5.39 13.03
N LEU A 550 -1.49 -4.65 14.05
CA LEU A 550 -1.96 -3.31 14.34
C LEU A 550 -0.79 -2.32 14.40
N GLY A 551 -0.99 -1.19 13.77
CA GLY A 551 0.01 -0.14 13.63
C GLY A 551 -0.63 1.13 13.08
N ALA A 552 0.19 2.17 12.99
CA ALA A 552 -0.19 3.44 12.42
C ALA A 552 1.02 4.06 11.71
N THR A 553 0.78 4.99 10.80
CA THR A 553 1.87 5.71 10.13
C THR A 553 2.74 6.43 11.17
N GLU A 554 2.15 6.99 12.23
CA GLU A 554 2.82 7.72 13.31
C GLU A 554 3.80 6.88 14.14
N VAL A 555 3.77 5.56 13.99
CA VAL A 555 4.67 4.60 14.66
C VAL A 555 5.45 3.76 13.64
N MET A 556 5.67 4.33 12.44
CA MET A 556 6.40 3.78 11.29
C MET A 556 5.70 2.62 10.58
N HIS A 557 5.22 1.62 11.32
CA HIS A 557 4.60 0.42 10.76
C HIS A 557 3.77 -0.32 11.84
N VAL A 558 3.84 -1.65 11.86
CA VAL A 558 3.22 -2.54 12.85
C VAL A 558 4.03 -2.52 14.14
N VAL A 559 3.32 -2.31 15.25
CA VAL A 559 3.88 -2.27 16.61
C VAL A 559 3.15 -3.19 17.58
N VAL A 560 2.03 -3.77 17.16
CA VAL A 560 1.30 -4.81 17.87
C VAL A 560 0.99 -5.92 16.87
N ALA A 561 1.33 -7.16 17.19
CA ALA A 561 1.07 -8.30 16.31
C ALA A 561 0.84 -9.59 17.09
N THR A 562 0.09 -10.53 16.50
CA THR A 562 -0.05 -11.88 17.06
C THR A 562 1.21 -12.71 16.72
N PRO A 563 1.82 -13.42 17.69
CA PRO A 563 2.93 -14.31 17.38
C PRO A 563 2.50 -15.43 16.41
N PRO A 564 3.33 -15.81 15.42
CA PRO A 564 2.96 -16.82 14.43
C PRO A 564 2.78 -18.22 15.03
N ASP A 565 3.40 -18.49 16.17
CA ASP A 565 3.32 -19.74 16.94
C ASP A 565 2.20 -19.75 17.99
N ARG A 566 1.51 -18.62 18.18
CA ARG A 566 0.40 -18.47 19.12
C ARG A 566 -0.81 -17.84 18.41
N PRO A 567 -1.71 -18.66 17.81
CA PRO A 567 -2.92 -18.15 17.18
C PRO A 567 -3.78 -17.36 18.16
N MET A 568 -4.19 -16.14 17.77
CA MET A 568 -5.10 -15.29 18.55
C MET A 568 -6.21 -14.70 17.65
N PRO A 569 -7.13 -15.53 17.14
CA PRO A 569 -8.17 -15.06 16.22
C PRO A 569 -8.98 -13.89 16.81
N GLY A 570 -9.20 -12.83 16.04
CA GLY A 570 -9.95 -11.66 16.47
C GLY A 570 -9.20 -10.67 17.37
N ARG A 571 -7.94 -10.97 17.74
CA ARG A 571 -7.12 -10.08 18.59
C ARG A 571 -6.03 -9.41 17.76
N ALA A 572 -5.67 -8.18 18.14
CA ALA A 572 -4.55 -7.46 17.52
C ALA A 572 -3.19 -8.05 17.94
N GLY A 573 -3.11 -8.64 19.14
CA GLY A 573 -1.94 -9.39 19.60
C GLY A 573 -1.13 -8.66 20.67
N LEU A 574 0.18 -8.85 20.67
CA LEU A 574 1.11 -8.35 21.70
C LEU A 574 1.97 -7.22 21.14
N ALA A 575 2.54 -6.40 22.02
CA ALA A 575 3.53 -5.41 21.60
C ALA A 575 4.71 -6.12 20.90
N VAL A 576 5.08 -5.62 19.71
CA VAL A 576 6.24 -6.08 18.96
C VAL A 576 7.51 -5.78 19.77
N PRO A 577 8.54 -6.65 19.77
CA PRO A 577 9.80 -6.39 20.45
C PRO A 577 10.36 -5.00 20.13
N GLY A 578 10.75 -4.26 21.17
CA GLY A 578 11.25 -2.89 21.05
C GLY A 578 10.17 -1.80 21.08
N ALA A 579 8.89 -2.13 20.88
CA ALA A 579 7.77 -1.21 21.08
C ALA A 579 7.14 -1.41 22.47
N THR A 580 6.68 -0.32 23.07
CA THR A 580 5.89 -0.35 24.30
C THR A 580 4.47 0.10 23.99
N ALA A 581 3.51 -0.83 24.08
CA ALA A 581 2.09 -0.52 23.95
C ALA A 581 1.44 -0.34 25.32
N THR A 582 0.64 0.70 25.49
CA THR A 582 -0.06 1.03 26.75
C THR A 582 -1.49 1.44 26.44
N VAL A 583 -2.41 1.15 27.38
CA VAL A 583 -3.83 1.54 27.27
C VAL A 583 -4.07 2.65 28.27
N ARG A 584 -4.59 3.78 27.80
CA ARG A 584 -4.67 5.01 28.60
C ARG A 584 -6.05 5.66 28.58
N ASP A 585 -6.40 6.30 29.68
CA ASP A 585 -7.63 7.08 29.83
C ASP A 585 -7.55 8.43 29.11
N GLU A 586 -8.60 9.24 29.27
CA GLU A 586 -8.69 10.55 28.62
C GLU A 586 -7.63 11.57 29.07
N HIS A 587 -7.06 11.36 30.26
CA HIS A 587 -6.04 12.20 30.89
C HIS A 587 -4.62 11.66 30.67
N GLY A 588 -4.45 10.59 29.88
CA GLY A 588 -3.14 9.99 29.60
C GLY A 588 -2.63 9.06 30.70
N ARG A 589 -3.46 8.65 31.65
CA ARG A 589 -3.09 7.72 32.73
C ARG A 589 -3.35 6.28 32.30
N HIS A 590 -2.55 5.34 32.79
CA HIS A 590 -2.77 3.92 32.55
C HIS A 590 -4.11 3.45 33.14
N VAL A 591 -4.82 2.59 32.40
CA VAL A 591 -6.03 1.91 32.88
C VAL A 591 -5.73 0.46 33.28
N PRO A 592 -6.49 -0.15 34.21
CA PRO A 592 -6.37 -1.57 34.53
C PRO A 592 -6.68 -2.49 33.34
N ASP A 593 -6.09 -3.68 33.32
CA ASP A 593 -6.44 -4.74 32.37
C ASP A 593 -7.96 -5.02 32.39
N GLY A 594 -8.52 -5.33 31.22
CA GLY A 594 -9.96 -5.48 31.01
C GLY A 594 -10.71 -4.15 30.80
N THR A 595 -10.05 -3.00 31.00
CA THR A 595 -10.66 -1.68 30.78
C THR A 595 -10.35 -1.17 29.38
N GLU A 596 -11.35 -0.61 28.72
CA GLU A 596 -11.18 0.10 27.45
C GLU A 596 -10.38 1.39 27.66
N GLY A 597 -9.50 1.69 26.71
CA GLY A 597 -8.86 2.99 26.64
C GLY A 597 -8.14 3.21 25.32
N ARG A 598 -7.48 4.36 25.20
CA ARG A 598 -6.75 4.74 24.00
C ARG A 598 -5.42 4.02 23.92
N LEU A 599 -5.11 3.50 22.74
CA LEU A 599 -3.81 2.92 22.45
C LEU A 599 -2.75 4.01 22.36
N HIS A 600 -1.73 3.88 23.21
CA HIS A 600 -0.56 4.73 23.22
C HIS A 600 0.70 3.88 23.04
N ILE A 601 1.55 4.30 22.11
CA ILE A 601 2.79 3.60 21.74
C ILE A 601 3.99 4.47 22.14
N ALA A 602 4.94 3.89 22.85
CA ALA A 602 6.23 4.51 23.11
C ALA A 602 7.36 3.62 22.56
N GLY A 603 8.48 4.24 22.22
CA GLY A 603 9.68 3.54 21.75
C GLY A 603 10.28 4.15 20.50
N PRO A 604 11.36 3.56 20.00
CA PRO A 604 12.15 4.10 18.89
C PRO A 604 11.42 4.15 17.55
N THR A 605 10.30 3.45 17.38
CA THR A 605 9.49 3.46 16.14
C THR A 605 8.59 4.69 16.00
N VAL A 606 8.41 5.47 17.07
CA VAL A 606 7.60 6.69 17.08
C VAL A 606 8.20 7.73 16.11
N ALA A 607 7.34 8.35 15.31
CA ALA A 607 7.72 9.39 14.36
C ALA A 607 8.26 10.66 15.05
N LEU A 608 8.96 11.51 14.28
CA LEU A 608 9.46 12.82 14.71
C LEU A 608 8.35 13.89 14.81
N GLY A 609 7.09 13.52 14.59
CA GLY A 609 5.97 14.44 14.43
C GLY A 609 5.56 14.68 12.98
N TYR A 610 4.49 15.44 12.81
CA TYR A 610 3.95 15.87 11.54
C TYR A 610 4.76 17.04 10.95
N LEU A 611 4.78 17.12 9.64
CA LEU A 611 5.38 18.22 8.89
C LEU A 611 4.52 19.47 9.07
N ASP A 612 5.08 20.50 9.72
CA ASP A 612 4.49 21.83 9.88
C ASP A 612 3.04 21.81 10.43
N ARG A 613 2.76 20.92 11.40
CA ARG A 613 1.45 20.80 12.09
C ARG A 613 1.60 20.68 13.61
N PRO A 614 2.07 21.73 14.32
CA PRO A 614 2.31 21.67 15.76
C PRO A 614 1.06 21.37 16.59
N ASP A 615 -0.13 21.76 16.13
CA ASP A 615 -1.37 21.48 16.87
C ASP A 615 -1.77 20.00 16.79
N ALA A 616 -1.56 19.37 15.63
CA ALA A 616 -1.75 17.92 15.51
C ALA A 616 -0.69 17.14 16.30
N ASP A 617 0.54 17.66 16.36
CA ASP A 617 1.62 17.08 17.15
C ASP A 617 1.30 17.09 18.64
N ARG A 618 0.77 18.19 19.18
CA ARG A 618 0.39 18.30 20.60
C ARG A 618 -0.68 17.29 21.02
N ILE A 619 -1.46 16.78 20.09
CA ILE A 619 -2.49 15.77 20.35
C ILE A 619 -1.88 14.37 20.21
N THR A 620 -1.17 14.12 19.11
CA THR A 620 -0.72 12.77 18.74
C THR A 620 0.54 12.38 19.48
N PHE A 621 1.48 13.31 19.65
CA PHE A 621 2.80 13.11 20.24
C PHE A 621 2.98 13.86 21.56
N ALA A 622 1.88 14.04 22.31
CA ALA A 622 1.77 14.94 23.46
C ALA A 622 2.85 14.75 24.55
N ASP A 623 3.34 13.52 24.73
CA ASP A 623 4.24 13.10 25.81
C ASP A 623 5.49 12.35 25.31
N GLY A 624 5.79 12.48 24.00
CA GLY A 624 6.91 11.79 23.35
C GLY A 624 6.62 10.37 22.88
N GLY A 625 5.47 9.78 23.22
CA GLY A 625 4.94 8.62 22.52
C GLY A 625 3.98 9.03 21.40
N ALA A 626 3.15 8.10 20.95
CA ALA A 626 2.13 8.32 19.91
C ALA A 626 0.78 7.73 20.34
N TYR A 627 -0.25 8.57 20.40
CA TYR A 627 -1.64 8.14 20.49
C TYR A 627 -2.14 7.76 19.10
N THR A 628 -2.42 6.48 18.86
CA THR A 628 -2.78 6.00 17.51
C THR A 628 -4.18 6.44 17.09
N GLY A 629 -5.02 6.83 18.06
CA GLY A 629 -6.45 7.11 17.89
C GLY A 629 -7.32 5.85 17.89
N ASP A 630 -6.75 4.68 18.19
CA ASP A 630 -7.52 3.44 18.36
C ASP A 630 -7.94 3.25 19.81
N LEU A 631 -9.16 2.74 20.01
CA LEU A 631 -9.63 2.23 21.29
C LEU A 631 -9.37 0.74 21.34
N VAL A 632 -8.72 0.32 22.43
CA VAL A 632 -8.31 -1.06 22.65
C VAL A 632 -8.61 -1.47 24.08
N ARG A 633 -8.67 -2.78 24.30
CA ARG A 633 -8.66 -3.37 25.62
C ARG A 633 -7.47 -4.30 25.76
N ARG A 634 -6.73 -4.18 26.87
CA ARG A 634 -5.71 -5.16 27.25
C ARG A 634 -6.37 -6.29 28.00
N GLU A 635 -6.27 -7.49 27.45
CA GLU A 635 -6.79 -8.72 28.06
C GLU A 635 -5.81 -9.23 29.14
N ALA A 636 -6.29 -10.12 30.01
CA ALA A 636 -5.51 -10.63 31.15
C ALA A 636 -4.22 -11.39 30.75
N ASP A 637 -4.13 -11.86 29.50
CA ASP A 637 -2.94 -12.49 28.94
C ASP A 637 -1.97 -11.50 28.26
N GLY A 638 -2.23 -10.20 28.42
CA GLY A 638 -1.45 -9.10 27.90
C GLY A 638 -1.75 -8.72 26.45
N ALA A 639 -2.56 -9.51 25.73
CA ALA A 639 -2.93 -9.22 24.35
C ALA A 639 -3.89 -8.04 24.27
N LEU A 640 -3.83 -7.32 23.15
CA LEU A 640 -4.71 -6.22 22.83
C LEU A 640 -5.82 -6.70 21.91
N THR A 641 -7.05 -6.34 22.25
CA THR A 641 -8.22 -6.44 21.39
C THR A 641 -8.50 -5.04 20.85
N HIS A 642 -8.55 -4.89 19.52
CA HIS A 642 -9.00 -3.65 18.88
C HIS A 642 -10.52 -3.58 18.97
N LEU A 643 -11.05 -2.43 19.38
CA LEU A 643 -12.48 -2.21 19.54
C LEU A 643 -13.02 -1.36 18.41
N CYS A 644 -12.45 -0.16 18.25
CA CYS A 644 -12.86 0.81 17.25
C CYS A 644 -11.85 1.96 17.18
N ARG A 645 -12.19 2.98 16.40
CA ARG A 645 -11.54 4.29 16.40
C ARG A 645 -12.13 5.17 17.51
N ALA A 646 -11.28 5.95 18.17
CA ALA A 646 -11.70 7.00 19.11
C ALA A 646 -12.32 8.21 18.39
N ASP A 647 -12.00 8.39 17.10
CA ASP A 647 -12.62 9.37 16.23
C ASP A 647 -13.66 8.70 15.30
N ASP A 648 -14.40 9.50 14.54
CA ASP A 648 -15.43 9.01 13.61
C ASP A 648 -14.84 8.46 12.30
N LEU A 649 -13.51 8.28 12.18
CA LEU A 649 -12.90 7.74 10.96
C LEU A 649 -13.27 6.27 10.78
N LEU A 650 -13.71 5.92 9.58
CA LEU A 650 -13.93 4.53 9.19
C LEU A 650 -12.62 3.94 8.67
N ASN A 651 -12.37 2.66 8.98
CA ASN A 651 -11.19 1.96 8.54
C ASN A 651 -11.55 0.92 7.47
N LEU A 652 -11.58 1.35 6.21
CA LEU A 652 -12.11 0.58 5.09
C LEU A 652 -10.98 0.12 4.17
N GLY A 653 -10.65 -1.17 4.18
CA GLY A 653 -9.59 -1.76 3.36
C GLY A 653 -8.19 -1.19 3.64
N GLY A 654 -7.92 -0.75 4.87
CA GLY A 654 -6.68 -0.04 5.24
C GLY A 654 -6.69 1.47 4.99
N TYR A 655 -7.76 2.02 4.42
CA TYR A 655 -7.93 3.45 4.20
C TYR A 655 -8.70 4.09 5.37
N LYS A 656 -8.17 5.20 5.88
CA LYS A 656 -8.89 6.05 6.86
C LYS A 656 -9.82 6.99 6.11
N VAL A 657 -11.12 6.73 6.20
CA VAL A 657 -12.18 7.44 5.46
C VAL A 657 -12.97 8.33 6.42
N PRO A 658 -12.92 9.67 6.27
CA PRO A 658 -13.78 10.57 7.02
C PRO A 658 -15.24 10.47 6.54
N PRO A 659 -16.23 10.18 7.41
CA PRO A 659 -17.64 10.15 7.03
C PRO A 659 -18.11 11.45 6.37
N ALA A 660 -17.63 12.59 6.86
CA ALA A 660 -17.97 13.90 6.31
C ALA A 660 -17.59 14.07 4.83
N GLU A 661 -16.56 13.39 4.35
CA GLU A 661 -16.18 13.42 2.92
C GLU A 661 -17.24 12.71 2.07
N VAL A 662 -17.74 11.56 2.56
CA VAL A 662 -18.82 10.82 1.91
C VAL A 662 -20.11 11.64 1.95
N GLU A 663 -20.47 12.17 3.12
CA GLU A 663 -21.66 13.01 3.30
C GLU A 663 -21.64 14.26 2.42
N ALA A 664 -20.47 14.87 2.20
CA ALA A 664 -20.36 16.02 1.30
C ALA A 664 -20.79 15.70 -0.13
N VAL A 665 -20.51 14.49 -0.61
CA VAL A 665 -20.99 13.99 -1.92
C VAL A 665 -22.48 13.65 -1.86
N LEU A 666 -22.96 13.00 -0.79
CA LEU A 666 -24.38 12.69 -0.66
C LEU A 666 -25.23 13.98 -0.68
N ARG A 667 -24.77 15.06 -0.02
CA ARG A 667 -25.45 16.36 0.01
C ARG A 667 -25.56 17.07 -1.34
N THR A 668 -24.83 16.64 -2.37
CA THR A 668 -24.98 17.24 -3.72
C THR A 668 -26.20 16.71 -4.47
N VAL A 669 -26.85 15.66 -3.97
CA VAL A 669 -28.00 15.03 -4.63
C VAL A 669 -29.29 15.75 -4.28
N ALA A 670 -30.00 16.21 -5.31
CA ALA A 670 -31.30 16.86 -5.16
C ALA A 670 -32.34 15.92 -4.52
N GLY A 671 -33.19 16.46 -3.65
CA GLY A 671 -34.20 15.69 -2.91
C GLY A 671 -33.71 15.08 -1.60
N ILE A 672 -32.44 15.30 -1.21
CA ILE A 672 -31.92 14.92 0.12
C ILE A 672 -32.00 16.12 1.05
N ARG A 673 -32.77 15.98 2.14
CA ARG A 673 -32.88 16.98 3.21
C ARG A 673 -31.69 16.93 4.16
N ASP A 674 -31.29 15.72 4.55
CA ASP A 674 -30.18 15.51 5.50
C ASP A 674 -29.55 14.12 5.28
N CYS A 675 -28.31 13.94 5.73
CA CYS A 675 -27.65 12.64 5.68
C CYS A 675 -26.56 12.50 6.75
N ALA A 676 -26.32 11.27 7.19
CA ALA A 676 -25.21 10.91 8.05
C ALA A 676 -24.58 9.59 7.60
N VAL A 677 -23.26 9.49 7.72
CA VAL A 677 -22.52 8.25 7.41
C VAL A 677 -21.89 7.71 8.69
N VAL A 678 -22.09 6.42 8.95
CA VAL A 678 -21.52 5.72 10.10
C VAL A 678 -20.92 4.37 9.70
N GLY A 679 -20.12 3.79 10.59
CA GLY A 679 -19.65 2.42 10.45
C GLY A 679 -20.76 1.42 10.80
N GLY A 680 -20.91 0.39 9.97
CA GLY A 680 -21.67 -0.83 10.25
C GLY A 680 -20.80 -2.06 9.97
N LEU A 681 -21.39 -3.25 9.98
CA LEU A 681 -20.69 -4.51 9.69
C LEU A 681 -21.20 -5.15 8.40
N ASP A 682 -20.29 -5.71 7.62
CA ASP A 682 -20.62 -6.58 6.47
C ASP A 682 -20.83 -8.04 6.93
N PRO A 683 -21.26 -8.96 6.02
CA PRO A 683 -21.48 -10.36 6.37
C PRO A 683 -20.25 -11.12 6.89
N ASP A 684 -19.04 -10.63 6.62
CA ASP A 684 -17.78 -11.19 7.14
C ASP A 684 -17.37 -10.56 8.48
N GLY A 685 -18.17 -9.63 9.00
CA GLY A 685 -17.93 -8.89 10.24
C GLY A 685 -16.93 -7.76 10.10
N LEU A 686 -16.62 -7.32 8.88
CA LEU A 686 -15.72 -6.20 8.62
C LEU A 686 -16.48 -4.88 8.64
N GLU A 687 -15.79 -3.82 9.08
CA GLU A 687 -16.35 -2.48 9.10
C GLU A 687 -16.68 -2.00 7.67
N CYS A 688 -17.90 -1.50 7.45
CA CYS A 688 -18.33 -0.90 6.19
C CYS A 688 -19.02 0.45 6.42
N ALA A 689 -19.05 1.31 5.41
CA ALA A 689 -19.77 2.58 5.48
C ALA A 689 -21.27 2.36 5.20
N VAL A 690 -22.13 2.84 6.10
CA VAL A 690 -23.59 2.87 5.93
C VAL A 690 -24.05 4.31 5.90
N ALA A 691 -24.76 4.69 4.83
CA ALA A 691 -25.29 6.04 4.65
C ALA A 691 -26.78 6.09 5.02
N PHE A 692 -27.14 6.90 5.99
CA PHE A 692 -28.51 7.21 6.34
C PHE A 692 -28.93 8.50 5.64
N VAL A 693 -29.99 8.43 4.84
CA VAL A 693 -30.47 9.50 3.99
C VAL A 693 -31.89 9.87 4.39
N VAL A 694 -32.12 11.16 4.54
CA VAL A 694 -33.43 11.73 4.83
C VAL A 694 -33.94 12.43 3.57
N PRO A 695 -34.99 11.91 2.91
CA PRO A 695 -35.54 12.56 1.73
C PRO A 695 -36.29 13.85 2.08
N GLU A 696 -36.35 14.77 1.14
CA GLU A 696 -37.28 15.90 1.17
C GLU A 696 -38.74 15.41 1.09
N THR A 697 -39.66 16.15 1.70
CA THR A 697 -41.08 15.77 1.71
C THR A 697 -41.63 15.67 0.29
N GLY A 698 -42.12 14.49 -0.08
CA GLY A 698 -42.70 14.22 -1.40
C GLY A 698 -41.68 13.89 -2.50
N ALA A 699 -40.40 13.80 -2.17
CA ALA A 699 -39.38 13.32 -3.10
C ALA A 699 -39.51 11.80 -3.32
N ASP A 700 -39.24 11.35 -4.54
CA ASP A 700 -39.23 9.93 -4.90
C ASP A 700 -37.90 9.28 -4.49
N GLU A 701 -37.95 8.30 -3.58
CA GLU A 701 -36.76 7.61 -3.07
C GLU A 701 -35.99 6.88 -4.16
N GLU A 702 -36.65 6.36 -5.19
CA GLU A 702 -35.98 5.62 -6.27
C GLU A 702 -35.16 6.56 -7.16
N THR A 703 -35.72 7.74 -7.47
CA THR A 703 -35.00 8.82 -8.15
C THR A 703 -33.78 9.27 -7.34
N ILE A 704 -33.92 9.46 -6.02
CA ILE A 704 -32.81 9.81 -5.13
C ILE A 704 -31.77 8.69 -5.13
N ARG A 705 -32.18 7.42 -5.02
CA ARG A 705 -31.28 6.25 -5.00
C ARG A 705 -30.44 6.19 -6.28
N ARG A 706 -31.03 6.41 -7.44
CA ARG A 706 -30.31 6.46 -8.72
C ARG A 706 -29.32 7.62 -8.78
N ALA A 707 -29.76 8.82 -8.37
CA ALA A 707 -28.90 10.01 -8.34
C ALA A 707 -27.74 9.87 -7.33
N LEU A 708 -27.98 9.23 -6.18
CA LEU A 708 -26.97 8.88 -5.19
C LEU A 708 -25.93 7.92 -5.76
N ARG A 709 -26.34 6.86 -6.44
CA ARG A 709 -25.41 5.92 -7.09
C ARG A 709 -24.50 6.64 -8.08
N ALA A 710 -25.07 7.49 -8.93
CA ALA A 710 -24.30 8.29 -9.88
C ALA A 710 -23.33 9.26 -9.19
N ALA A 711 -23.80 10.03 -8.20
CA ALA A 711 -22.98 11.00 -7.47
C ALA A 711 -21.84 10.31 -6.69
N VAL A 712 -22.11 9.20 -6.01
CA VAL A 712 -21.10 8.40 -5.31
C VAL A 712 -20.08 7.80 -6.28
N ARG A 713 -20.52 7.27 -7.43
CA ARG A 713 -19.61 6.67 -8.41
C ARG A 713 -18.66 7.71 -9.01
N ALA A 714 -19.17 8.90 -9.31
CA ALA A 714 -18.40 10.00 -9.88
C ALA A 714 -17.53 10.74 -8.86
N GLY A 715 -18.06 10.98 -7.65
CA GLY A 715 -17.44 11.83 -6.63
C GLY A 715 -16.54 11.10 -5.64
N LEU A 716 -16.69 9.78 -5.47
CA LEU A 716 -15.95 9.00 -4.48
C LEU A 716 -15.11 7.89 -5.11
N ALA A 717 -13.89 7.76 -4.58
CA ALA A 717 -13.06 6.58 -4.83
C ALA A 717 -13.77 5.32 -4.30
N LEU A 718 -13.50 4.17 -4.93
CA LEU A 718 -14.15 2.88 -4.64
C LEU A 718 -14.23 2.56 -3.15
N TYR A 719 -13.13 2.70 -2.43
CA TYR A 719 -13.03 2.35 -1.00
C TYR A 719 -13.79 3.31 -0.07
N LYS A 720 -14.29 4.46 -0.56
CA LYS A 720 -15.10 5.43 0.21
C LYS A 720 -16.60 5.25 -0.01
N ARG A 721 -17.01 4.39 -0.94
CA ARG A 721 -18.42 4.23 -1.29
C ARG A 721 -19.18 3.54 -0.14
N PRO A 722 -20.36 4.04 0.25
CA PRO A 722 -21.22 3.32 1.18
C PRO A 722 -21.55 1.93 0.66
N ALA A 723 -21.43 0.92 1.52
CA ALA A 723 -21.87 -0.44 1.21
C ALA A 723 -23.40 -0.53 1.20
N ARG A 724 -24.07 0.30 2.00
CA ARG A 724 -25.53 0.37 2.14
C ARG A 724 -26.00 1.83 2.22
N VAL A 725 -27.18 2.08 1.68
CA VAL A 725 -27.91 3.34 1.81
C VAL A 725 -29.29 3.05 2.39
N GLU A 726 -29.61 3.70 3.51
CA GLU A 726 -30.87 3.54 4.23
C GLU A 726 -31.65 4.84 4.24
N PHE A 727 -32.92 4.75 3.84
CA PHE A 727 -33.83 5.89 3.89
C PHE A 727 -34.52 5.92 5.25
N VAL A 728 -34.42 7.07 5.93
CA VAL A 728 -35.02 7.30 7.24
C VAL A 728 -35.82 8.60 7.26
N SER A 729 -36.86 8.65 8.08
CA SER A 729 -37.72 9.83 8.18
C SER A 729 -37.02 11.00 8.88
N THR A 730 -36.14 10.71 9.83
CA THR A 730 -35.31 11.68 10.56
C THR A 730 -34.00 11.04 11.01
N LEU A 731 -32.94 11.86 11.16
CA LEU A 731 -31.73 11.43 11.86
C LEU A 731 -31.96 11.51 13.38
N PRO A 732 -31.54 10.50 14.16
CA PRO A 732 -31.61 10.58 15.60
C PRO A 732 -30.70 11.70 16.09
N ALA A 733 -31.14 12.46 17.09
CA ALA A 733 -30.38 13.54 17.69
C ALA A 733 -30.16 13.33 19.19
N THR A 734 -29.05 13.86 19.71
CA THR A 734 -28.77 13.99 21.13
C THR A 734 -29.63 15.10 21.74
N ALA A 735 -29.65 15.20 23.08
CA ALA A 735 -30.31 16.31 23.78
C ALA A 735 -29.81 17.71 23.37
N THR A 736 -28.62 17.79 22.75
CA THR A 736 -28.02 19.04 22.23
C THR A 736 -28.38 19.34 20.77
N GLY A 737 -29.21 18.50 20.12
CA GLY A 737 -29.59 18.65 18.72
C GLY A 737 -28.55 18.13 17.70
N LYS A 738 -27.38 17.66 18.15
CA LYS A 738 -26.39 16.99 17.29
C LYS A 738 -26.85 15.59 16.91
N VAL A 739 -26.53 15.12 15.71
CA VAL A 739 -26.78 13.73 15.27
C VAL A 739 -26.22 12.74 16.30
N ALA A 740 -27.06 11.81 16.75
CA ALA A 740 -26.72 10.74 17.66
C ALA A 740 -26.16 9.55 16.88
N ALA A 741 -24.93 9.68 16.36
CA ALA A 741 -24.28 8.68 15.52
C ALA A 741 -24.22 7.28 16.14
N TYR A 742 -24.14 7.17 17.48
CA TYR A 742 -24.17 5.87 18.17
C TYR A 742 -25.47 5.08 17.90
N ARG A 743 -26.62 5.74 17.82
CA ARG A 743 -27.90 5.07 17.50
C ARG A 743 -27.95 4.60 16.05
N LEU A 744 -27.33 5.35 15.14
CA LEU A 744 -27.20 4.94 13.74
C LEU A 744 -26.26 3.74 13.61
N ARG A 745 -25.17 3.69 14.38
CA ARG A 745 -24.27 2.52 14.42
C ARG A 745 -24.98 1.27 14.94
N GLU A 746 -25.83 1.40 15.97
CA GLU A 746 -26.68 0.30 16.46
C GLU A 746 -27.65 -0.21 15.39
N GLN A 747 -28.16 0.67 14.52
CA GLN A 747 -29.01 0.28 13.39
C GLN A 747 -28.24 -0.32 12.21
N ALA A 748 -26.99 0.12 12.02
CA ALA A 748 -26.12 -0.31 10.93
C ALA A 748 -25.44 -1.66 11.19
N SER A 749 -25.31 -2.05 12.46
CA SER A 749 -24.75 -3.34 12.94
C SER A 749 -25.76 -4.45 12.82
#